data_AF-A0A538PX59-F1
#
_entry.id   AF-A0A538PX59-F1
#
_cell.length_a   1.000
_cell.length_b   1.000
_cell.length_c   1.000
_cell.angle_alpha   90.00
_cell.angle_beta   90.00
_cell.angle_gamma   90.00
#
_symmetry.space_group_name_H-M   'P 1'
#
loop_
_entity.id
_entity.type
_entity.pdbx_description
1 polymer ?
#
loop_
_entity_poly.entity_id
_entity_poly.type
_entity_poly.pdbx_seq_one_letter_code
_entity_poly.pdbx_strand_id
1 'polypeptide(L)'
;MVKPSGNLIIGGEVFNINAPLVNWHEGPKWDATSEYCIPTNTERAPPCMTTGGGQYPYGPPPLPYTRRYAWRPGLGPNPKASAVKAVVKQFVVHHDGCASADMCFNVLHNERGLSVHFLIDNEGTIYQTIDLGLMAYHASDWNTYSIGVELCNFGEAFRRPDYYEGGRNGPRRDFAYCKINGNTLKAFDYTAPQIESFTRLGRELLRLLPNLPAEYPQSSPGEPSWETMKDAAIRRETYAGYVGHYHINTQKWDPGPFDFRKFCTQLRGSLCFPVYPRMEPKPDDRDRQRPVLPNDSGDLRQAAKLLYALNEEKADGGFFPIGPWGESALWHGGIHLVGKRDAGVFAPYPGRLVAARMGRDSAIGSTNFVLLRHEMTLGTRKVQFYSLYMHLANEPKHDKPAEWTTKDGWKKSQPGQVALLDEPIEAGALIGHIATVGPADANLARPQVHVEFFSEQFIDDPQWQLIDGTAGGRFCEAPEILGSIDANHDGKVAREELTQFFASYGGETVHRMVTLHVSEWTFEPNWGDALRVPKDFKTMKPAEIDAMVAEQITPGLWWDARVAKHCRLPADGVVHHYHPVTFIAWFKNQLIESAAQAAKTGHKVDEREVREVPKSITDDFGDKAGTSMRSAADVAEDPCNKNLTLEQMVQGFAAPECNQ
;
A
#
# COMPACT_ATOMS: atom_id res chain seq x y z
N MET A 1 34.03 -7.54 -11.81
CA MET A 1 32.67 -7.44 -11.24
C MET A 1 32.81 -7.41 -9.72
N VAL A 2 32.22 -6.40 -9.09
CA VAL A 2 32.15 -6.33 -7.63
C VAL A 2 31.03 -7.25 -7.18
N LYS A 3 31.27 -8.07 -6.15
CA LYS A 3 30.24 -8.95 -5.60
C LYS A 3 29.24 -8.09 -4.81
N PRO A 4 27.94 -8.08 -5.15
CA PRO A 4 26.97 -7.30 -4.41
C PRO A 4 26.89 -7.75 -2.95
N SER A 5 26.89 -6.79 -2.04
CA SER A 5 26.82 -7.02 -0.60
C SER A 5 25.38 -7.13 -0.09
N GLY A 6 24.44 -6.49 -0.80
CA GLY A 6 23.07 -6.29 -0.31
C GLY A 6 22.98 -5.27 0.82
N ASN A 7 24.00 -4.42 1.02
CA ASN A 7 24.02 -3.42 2.08
C ASN A 7 23.43 -2.09 1.60
N LEU A 8 22.13 -1.90 1.83
CA LEU A 8 21.41 -0.65 1.53
C LEU A 8 21.63 0.37 2.66
N ILE A 9 21.90 1.62 2.32
CA ILE A 9 22.10 2.70 3.31
C ILE A 9 20.89 3.62 3.35
N ILE A 10 20.34 3.87 4.55
CA ILE A 10 19.23 4.79 4.78
C ILE A 10 19.54 5.62 6.03
N GLY A 11 19.68 6.93 5.91
CA GLY A 11 19.96 7.83 7.03
C GLY A 11 21.27 7.48 7.76
N GLY A 12 22.31 7.08 7.01
CA GLY A 12 23.60 6.64 7.52
C GLY A 12 23.61 5.23 8.14
N GLU A 13 22.46 4.55 8.23
CA GLU A 13 22.36 3.19 8.78
C GLU A 13 22.35 2.14 7.66
N VAL A 14 23.03 1.01 7.88
CA VAL A 14 23.12 -0.10 6.91
C VAL A 14 22.03 -1.13 7.17
N PHE A 15 21.29 -1.49 6.14
CA PHE A 15 20.27 -2.53 6.12
C PHE A 15 20.68 -3.61 5.13
N ASN A 16 20.80 -4.86 5.61
CA ASN A 16 21.00 -5.98 4.71
C ASN A 16 19.67 -6.35 4.04
N ILE A 17 19.68 -6.43 2.71
CA ILE A 17 18.52 -6.66 1.87
C ILE A 17 18.75 -7.82 0.90
N ASN A 18 17.69 -8.53 0.51
CA ASN A 18 17.77 -9.61 -0.47
C ASN A 18 17.70 -9.09 -1.92
N ALA A 19 18.61 -8.19 -2.28
CA ALA A 19 18.78 -7.67 -3.64
C ALA A 19 20.29 -7.55 -3.98
N PRO A 20 20.69 -7.65 -5.25
CA PRO A 20 22.09 -7.58 -5.67
C PRO A 20 22.61 -6.13 -5.65
N LEU A 21 22.63 -5.51 -4.46
CA LEU A 21 23.00 -4.11 -4.26
C LEU A 21 24.47 -3.92 -3.87
N VAL A 22 25.08 -2.89 -4.45
CA VAL A 22 26.40 -2.33 -4.16
C VAL A 22 26.21 -0.86 -3.80
N ASN A 23 26.62 -0.42 -2.61
CA ASN A 23 26.53 1.00 -2.23
C ASN A 23 27.80 1.78 -2.63
N TRP A 24 27.72 3.11 -2.55
CA TRP A 24 28.81 4.01 -2.97
C TRP A 24 30.08 3.96 -2.10
N HIS A 25 30.08 3.27 -0.95
CA HIS A 25 31.30 2.98 -0.20
C HIS A 25 32.03 1.73 -0.72
N GLU A 26 31.31 0.87 -1.43
CA GLU A 26 31.80 -0.34 -2.07
C GLU A 26 32.23 -0.03 -3.50
N GLY A 27 33.12 -0.85 -4.09
CA GLY A 27 33.52 -0.64 -5.49
C GLY A 27 32.29 -0.71 -6.40
N PRO A 28 32.11 0.20 -7.38
CA PRO A 28 33.09 1.13 -7.96
C PRO A 28 33.27 2.47 -7.22
N LYS A 29 32.56 2.71 -6.11
CA LYS A 29 32.56 3.96 -5.33
C LYS A 29 31.98 5.16 -6.06
N TRP A 30 30.84 4.94 -6.71
CA TRP A 30 30.04 5.98 -7.35
C TRP A 30 29.28 6.81 -6.30
N ASP A 31 29.98 7.75 -5.67
CA ASP A 31 29.44 8.66 -4.67
C ASP A 31 28.90 9.95 -5.30
N ALA A 32 27.58 10.04 -5.46
CA ALA A 32 26.94 11.19 -6.06
C ALA A 32 26.93 12.44 -5.14
N THR A 33 27.40 12.31 -3.88
CA THR A 33 27.61 13.47 -3.00
C THR A 33 28.96 14.15 -3.22
N SER A 34 29.88 13.52 -3.97
CA SER A 34 31.17 14.10 -4.27
C SER A 34 31.03 15.43 -5.02
N GLU A 35 31.69 16.47 -4.51
CA GLU A 35 31.83 17.73 -5.22
C GLU A 35 32.79 17.62 -6.42
N TYR A 36 33.60 16.56 -6.47
CA TYR A 36 34.54 16.26 -7.55
C TYR A 36 34.00 15.21 -8.52
N CYS A 37 34.51 15.26 -9.74
CA CYS A 37 34.27 14.20 -10.70
C CYS A 37 34.96 12.90 -10.29
N ILE A 38 34.30 11.79 -10.59
CA ILE A 38 34.73 10.46 -10.21
C ILE A 38 35.06 9.69 -11.50
N PRO A 39 36.29 9.19 -11.66
CA PRO A 39 36.65 8.33 -12.78
C PRO A 39 35.72 7.12 -12.90
N THR A 40 35.28 6.83 -14.13
CA THR A 40 34.52 5.62 -14.46
C THR A 40 35.29 4.76 -15.45
N ASN A 41 34.79 3.58 -15.79
CA ASN A 41 35.41 2.76 -16.84
C ASN A 41 35.25 3.39 -18.22
N THR A 42 34.12 4.08 -18.44
CA THR A 42 33.80 4.82 -19.66
C THR A 42 34.65 6.07 -19.79
N GLU A 43 34.92 6.78 -18.70
CA GLU A 43 35.73 8.00 -18.67
C GLU A 43 36.71 7.97 -17.48
N ARG A 44 37.95 7.53 -17.75
CA ARG A 44 38.96 7.33 -16.70
C ARG A 44 39.60 8.64 -16.23
N ALA A 45 39.47 9.72 -16.99
CA ALA A 45 40.06 11.02 -16.67
C ALA A 45 39.06 12.15 -17.02
N PRO A 46 37.95 12.27 -16.27
CA PRO A 46 36.89 13.21 -16.61
C PRO A 46 37.40 14.66 -16.62
N PRO A 47 37.13 15.45 -17.69
CA PRO A 47 37.73 16.77 -17.92
C PRO A 47 37.03 17.90 -17.14
N CYS A 48 36.83 17.70 -15.85
CA CYS A 48 36.00 18.59 -15.03
C CYS A 48 36.65 19.96 -14.78
N MET A 49 35.83 21.01 -14.82
CA MET A 49 36.32 22.39 -14.80
C MET A 49 36.68 22.81 -13.37
N THR A 50 37.90 23.30 -13.15
CA THR A 50 38.37 23.72 -11.82
C THR A 50 37.90 25.14 -11.49
N THR A 51 37.30 25.34 -10.31
CA THR A 51 37.06 26.68 -9.73
C THR A 51 37.15 26.65 -8.21
N GLY A 52 37.23 27.83 -7.57
CA GLY A 52 37.61 28.06 -6.17
C GLY A 52 36.90 27.21 -5.11
N GLY A 53 37.34 25.96 -4.96
CA GLY A 53 36.90 24.99 -3.95
C GLY A 53 36.61 23.56 -4.44
N GLY A 54 36.47 23.32 -5.76
CA GLY A 54 36.13 22.00 -6.32
C GLY A 54 36.20 21.89 -7.86
N GLN A 55 35.64 20.79 -8.42
CA GLN A 55 35.54 20.55 -9.87
C GLN A 55 34.06 20.54 -10.34
N TYR A 56 33.69 21.46 -11.23
CA TYR A 56 32.39 21.47 -11.89
C TYR A 56 32.26 20.36 -12.93
N PRO A 57 31.03 19.87 -13.20
CA PRO A 57 30.76 19.04 -14.35
C PRO A 57 31.26 19.70 -15.65
N TYR A 58 31.67 18.88 -16.63
CA TYR A 58 32.27 19.38 -17.86
C TYR A 58 31.26 19.70 -18.98
N GLY A 59 30.03 19.19 -18.89
CA GLY A 59 28.91 19.56 -19.76
C GLY A 59 28.28 20.88 -19.31
N PRO A 60 27.23 21.38 -19.99
CA PRO A 60 26.52 22.59 -19.59
C PRO A 60 25.71 22.30 -18.30
N PRO A 61 26.19 22.69 -17.11
CA PRO A 61 25.45 22.38 -15.90
C PRO A 61 24.25 23.33 -15.78
N PRO A 62 23.22 22.99 -14.97
CA PRO A 62 22.18 23.94 -14.63
C PRO A 62 22.80 25.14 -13.90
N LEU A 63 22.52 26.36 -14.38
CA LEU A 63 23.06 27.62 -13.85
C LEU A 63 22.04 28.32 -12.92
N PRO A 64 22.48 28.86 -11.75
CA PRO A 64 23.81 28.73 -11.16
C PRO A 64 24.08 27.28 -10.72
N TYR A 65 25.33 26.82 -10.88
CA TYR A 65 25.69 25.49 -10.40
C TYR A 65 25.65 25.44 -8.87
N THR A 66 25.05 24.37 -8.37
CA THR A 66 25.03 24.00 -6.96
C THR A 66 25.55 22.57 -6.80
N ARG A 67 25.62 22.08 -5.56
CA ARG A 67 25.79 20.65 -5.30
C ARG A 67 24.80 19.83 -6.13
N ARG A 68 25.18 18.61 -6.48
CA ARG A 68 24.42 17.67 -7.34
C ARG A 68 23.24 17.01 -6.61
N TYR A 69 22.98 17.43 -5.38
CA TYR A 69 21.98 16.90 -4.46
C TYR A 69 21.65 18.00 -3.43
N ALA A 70 20.57 17.83 -2.67
CA ALA A 70 20.26 18.67 -1.52
C ALA A 70 19.80 17.86 -0.30
N TRP A 71 19.67 18.56 0.83
CA TRP A 71 18.96 18.04 1.99
C TRP A 71 17.47 18.00 1.69
N ARG A 72 16.81 16.91 2.07
CA ARG A 72 15.34 16.95 2.14
C ARG A 72 14.96 18.01 3.20
N PRO A 73 13.95 18.84 2.93
CA PRO A 73 13.36 19.73 3.94
C PRO A 73 13.04 18.96 5.23
N GLY A 74 12.99 19.63 6.39
CA GLY A 74 12.60 19.00 7.67
C GLY A 74 13.52 17.91 8.25
N LEU A 75 14.39 17.27 7.46
CA LEU A 75 15.32 16.22 7.91
C LEU A 75 16.66 16.80 8.40
N GLY A 76 17.16 17.85 7.72
CA GLY A 76 18.45 18.46 8.05
C GLY A 76 19.66 17.55 7.78
N PRO A 77 20.85 17.91 8.29
CA PRO A 77 22.06 17.10 8.14
C PRO A 77 22.01 15.86 9.04
N ASN A 78 22.49 14.72 8.51
CA ASN A 78 22.58 13.42 9.21
C ASN A 78 21.24 12.92 9.79
N PRO A 79 20.18 12.77 8.97
CA PRO A 79 18.89 12.32 9.47
C PRO A 79 18.94 10.87 9.94
N LYS A 80 18.25 10.57 11.05
CA LYS A 80 18.05 9.17 11.50
C LYS A 80 17.26 8.39 10.45
N ALA A 81 17.55 7.10 10.27
CA ALA A 81 16.86 6.25 9.31
C ALA A 81 15.33 6.27 9.51
N SER A 82 14.85 6.32 10.76
CA SER A 82 13.42 6.38 11.07
C SER A 82 12.72 7.62 10.47
N ALA A 83 13.39 8.77 10.44
CA ALA A 83 12.83 9.99 9.87
C ALA A 83 12.82 9.92 8.34
N VAL A 84 13.89 9.40 7.73
CA VAL A 84 13.96 9.16 6.27
C VAL A 84 12.83 8.23 5.81
N LYS A 85 12.66 7.11 6.51
CA LYS A 85 11.60 6.11 6.24
C LYS A 85 10.19 6.70 6.32
N ALA A 86 9.98 7.68 7.19
CA ALA A 86 8.69 8.35 7.32
C ALA A 86 8.41 9.35 6.18
N VAL A 87 9.44 9.97 5.60
CA VAL A 87 9.29 11.01 4.57
C VAL A 87 9.18 10.45 3.16
N VAL A 88 9.97 9.41 2.85
CA VAL A 88 10.03 8.85 1.49
C VAL A 88 8.73 8.07 1.21
N LYS A 89 7.99 8.52 0.19
CA LYS A 89 6.69 7.94 -0.20
C LYS A 89 6.53 7.75 -1.71
N GLN A 90 7.49 8.21 -2.50
CA GLN A 90 7.44 8.15 -3.96
C GLN A 90 8.69 7.46 -4.52
N PHE A 91 8.52 6.80 -5.67
CA PHE A 91 9.62 6.18 -6.40
C PHE A 91 9.51 6.55 -7.88
N VAL A 92 10.49 7.27 -8.42
CA VAL A 92 10.51 7.62 -9.85
C VAL A 92 11.39 6.64 -10.61
N VAL A 93 10.84 6.07 -11.68
CA VAL A 93 11.51 5.08 -12.53
C VAL A 93 11.88 5.73 -13.84
N HIS A 94 13.16 5.61 -14.20
CA HIS A 94 13.78 6.17 -15.38
C HIS A 94 14.41 5.08 -16.26
N HIS A 95 14.64 5.39 -17.52
CA HIS A 95 15.71 4.74 -18.29
C HIS A 95 16.81 5.76 -18.57
N ASP A 96 18.05 5.29 -18.61
CA ASP A 96 19.20 6.19 -18.68
C ASP A 96 19.57 6.65 -20.11
N GLY A 97 19.04 5.99 -21.15
CA GLY A 97 19.49 6.18 -22.53
C GLY A 97 20.95 5.79 -22.77
N CYS A 98 21.57 5.03 -21.86
CA CYS A 98 22.99 4.67 -21.85
C CYS A 98 23.21 3.17 -22.09
N ALA A 99 24.47 2.80 -22.34
CA ALA A 99 24.88 1.40 -22.57
C ALA A 99 25.20 0.61 -21.28
N SER A 100 25.45 1.31 -20.17
CA SER A 100 25.77 0.71 -18.87
C SER A 100 25.52 1.70 -17.73
N ALA A 101 25.39 1.18 -16.50
CA ALA A 101 25.29 2.02 -15.31
C ALA A 101 26.55 2.90 -15.10
N ASP A 102 27.72 2.42 -15.53
CA ASP A 102 28.99 3.17 -15.49
C ASP A 102 28.96 4.42 -16.38
N MET A 103 28.41 4.29 -17.58
CA MET A 103 28.19 5.40 -18.49
C MET A 103 27.14 6.36 -17.93
N CYS A 104 26.02 5.84 -17.43
CA CYS A 104 24.96 6.64 -16.81
C CYS A 104 25.50 7.49 -15.65
N PHE A 105 26.25 6.88 -14.73
CA PHE A 105 26.86 7.62 -13.61
C PHE A 105 27.79 8.73 -14.10
N ASN A 106 28.63 8.46 -15.12
CA ASN A 106 29.47 9.50 -15.72
C ASN A 106 28.65 10.66 -16.29
N VAL A 107 27.57 10.37 -17.03
CA VAL A 107 26.71 11.39 -17.63
C VAL A 107 26.00 12.22 -16.55
N LEU A 108 25.38 11.59 -15.56
CA LEU A 108 24.70 12.32 -14.50
C LEU A 108 25.69 13.13 -13.66
N HIS A 109 26.73 12.48 -13.13
CA HIS A 109 27.62 13.08 -12.14
C HIS A 109 28.69 14.00 -12.75
N ASN A 110 29.46 13.49 -13.72
CA ASN A 110 30.61 14.20 -14.27
C ASN A 110 30.24 15.17 -15.40
N GLU A 111 29.23 14.87 -16.22
CA GLU A 111 28.85 15.72 -17.34
C GLU A 111 27.82 16.78 -16.93
N ARG A 112 26.74 16.40 -16.24
CA ARG A 112 25.56 17.27 -16.07
C ARG A 112 25.39 17.86 -14.68
N GLY A 113 26.02 17.27 -13.66
CA GLY A 113 25.84 17.70 -12.28
C GLY A 113 24.50 17.31 -11.67
N LEU A 114 23.98 16.15 -12.08
CA LEU A 114 22.78 15.50 -11.57
C LEU A 114 23.14 14.29 -10.70
N SER A 115 22.14 13.66 -10.09
CA SER A 115 22.30 12.47 -9.26
C SER A 115 21.03 11.63 -9.24
N VAL A 116 21.15 10.37 -8.84
CA VAL A 116 20.00 9.45 -8.67
C VAL A 116 20.31 8.44 -7.56
N HIS A 117 19.31 7.98 -6.81
CA HIS A 117 19.54 7.05 -5.70
C HIS A 117 20.06 5.70 -6.17
N PHE A 118 19.50 5.15 -7.24
CA PHE A 118 19.84 3.83 -7.76
C PHE A 118 20.14 3.81 -9.26
N LEU A 119 21.07 2.96 -9.66
CA LEU A 119 21.32 2.57 -11.05
C LEU A 119 21.14 1.04 -11.16
N ILE A 120 20.54 0.52 -12.21
CA ILE A 120 20.46 -0.93 -12.46
C ILE A 120 21.03 -1.26 -13.84
N ASP A 121 22.17 -1.95 -13.84
CA ASP A 121 22.88 -2.33 -15.07
C ASP A 121 22.19 -3.52 -15.78
N ASN A 122 22.62 -3.80 -17.01
CA ASN A 122 22.05 -4.81 -17.91
C ASN A 122 21.94 -6.21 -17.28
N GLU A 123 22.86 -6.60 -16.41
CA GLU A 123 22.90 -7.89 -15.72
C GLU A 123 22.16 -7.90 -14.38
N GLY A 124 21.54 -6.78 -13.99
CA GLY A 124 20.74 -6.67 -12.77
C GLY A 124 21.48 -6.18 -11.53
N THR A 125 22.79 -5.88 -11.61
CA THR A 125 23.51 -5.27 -10.48
C THR A 125 22.89 -3.91 -10.16
N ILE A 126 22.57 -3.69 -8.87
CA ILE A 126 22.01 -2.44 -8.37
C ILE A 126 23.14 -1.63 -7.72
N TYR A 127 23.31 -0.38 -8.14
CA TYR A 127 24.26 0.54 -7.51
C TYR A 127 23.48 1.62 -6.77
N GLN A 128 23.65 1.72 -5.46
CA GLN A 128 23.18 2.86 -4.69
C GLN A 128 24.26 3.94 -4.71
N THR A 129 23.94 5.14 -5.21
CA THR A 129 24.95 6.21 -5.39
C THR A 129 24.90 7.31 -4.32
N ILE A 130 23.80 7.36 -3.57
CA ILE A 130 23.54 8.37 -2.53
C ILE A 130 22.56 7.85 -1.47
N ASP A 131 22.66 8.36 -0.25
CA ASP A 131 21.76 8.03 0.86
C ASP A 131 20.31 8.47 0.57
N LEU A 132 19.32 7.65 0.92
CA LEU A 132 17.90 7.97 0.72
C LEU A 132 17.43 9.19 1.54
N GLY A 133 18.14 9.55 2.61
CA GLY A 133 17.91 10.75 3.41
C GLY A 133 18.25 12.04 2.68
N LEU A 134 19.00 11.96 1.58
CA LEU A 134 19.29 13.06 0.68
C LEU A 134 18.32 13.08 -0.49
N MET A 135 18.15 14.28 -1.03
CA MET A 135 17.40 14.54 -2.24
C MET A 135 18.36 14.50 -3.42
N ALA A 136 18.25 13.47 -4.26
CA ALA A 136 18.94 13.41 -5.54
C ALA A 136 18.20 14.28 -6.57
N TYR A 137 18.88 14.69 -7.64
CA TYR A 137 18.31 15.55 -8.69
C TYR A 137 17.97 14.73 -9.93
N HIS A 138 16.80 14.09 -9.90
CA HIS A 138 16.33 13.19 -10.95
C HIS A 138 14.91 13.45 -11.44
N ALA A 139 14.12 14.29 -10.77
CA ALA A 139 12.69 14.45 -11.06
C ALA A 139 12.16 15.86 -10.78
N SER A 140 13.05 16.87 -10.74
CA SER A 140 12.69 18.27 -10.51
C SER A 140 11.86 18.41 -9.23
N ASP A 141 10.71 19.08 -9.27
CA ASP A 141 9.87 19.29 -8.09
C ASP A 141 9.53 17.98 -7.36
N TRP A 142 9.44 16.84 -8.02
CA TRP A 142 9.13 15.56 -7.37
C TRP A 142 10.28 14.99 -6.52
N ASN A 143 11.48 15.56 -6.57
CA ASN A 143 12.65 15.12 -5.82
C ASN A 143 12.40 15.08 -4.29
N THR A 144 11.62 16.02 -3.75
CA THR A 144 11.41 16.20 -2.30
C THR A 144 10.94 14.95 -1.57
N TYR A 145 10.03 14.19 -2.18
CA TYR A 145 9.38 13.01 -1.58
C TYR A 145 9.81 11.69 -2.19
N SER A 146 10.58 11.76 -3.28
CA SER A 146 10.91 10.60 -4.09
C SER A 146 12.34 10.13 -3.93
N ILE A 147 12.53 8.86 -4.25
CA ILE A 147 13.80 8.25 -4.61
C ILE A 147 13.74 7.84 -6.07
N GLY A 148 14.87 7.84 -6.77
CA GLY A 148 14.94 7.55 -8.21
C GLY A 148 15.73 6.28 -8.55
N VAL A 149 15.37 5.62 -9.65
CA VAL A 149 16.21 4.60 -10.30
C VAL A 149 16.39 4.89 -11.78
N GLU A 150 17.61 4.75 -12.25
CA GLU A 150 17.94 4.66 -13.68
C GLU A 150 18.11 3.20 -14.09
N LEU A 151 17.26 2.73 -15.00
CA LEU A 151 17.40 1.42 -15.61
C LEU A 151 18.25 1.54 -16.86
N CYS A 152 19.35 0.77 -16.94
CA CYS A 152 20.19 0.76 -18.13
C CYS A 152 19.40 0.32 -19.36
N ASN A 153 19.07 1.27 -20.23
CA ASN A 153 18.29 1.05 -21.44
C ASN A 153 18.40 2.28 -22.35
N PHE A 154 18.78 2.07 -23.60
CA PHE A 154 18.83 3.12 -24.62
C PHE A 154 17.46 3.76 -24.89
N GLY A 155 16.36 3.07 -24.55
CA GLY A 155 15.02 3.57 -24.74
C GLY A 155 14.58 3.45 -26.20
N GLU A 156 14.92 4.41 -27.04
CA GLU A 156 14.38 4.57 -28.42
C GLU A 156 14.92 3.50 -29.38
N ALA A 157 14.03 2.68 -29.93
CA ALA A 157 14.37 1.61 -30.87
C ALA A 157 13.94 1.88 -32.32
N PHE A 158 13.20 2.98 -32.59
CA PHE A 158 12.76 3.30 -33.94
C PHE A 158 13.93 3.70 -34.87
N ARG A 159 14.76 4.66 -34.44
CA ARG A 159 15.90 5.16 -35.24
C ARG A 159 17.14 4.28 -35.20
N ARG A 160 17.32 3.54 -34.12
CA ARG A 160 18.52 2.74 -33.85
C ARG A 160 18.14 1.32 -33.42
N PRO A 161 17.41 0.56 -34.25
CA PRO A 161 16.98 -0.80 -33.89
C PRO A 161 18.17 -1.76 -33.70
N ASP A 162 19.33 -1.41 -34.26
CA ASP A 162 20.59 -2.14 -34.21
C ASP A 162 21.45 -1.81 -32.98
N TYR A 163 20.99 -0.94 -32.07
CA TYR A 163 21.81 -0.42 -30.96
C TYR A 163 22.45 -1.52 -30.09
N TYR A 164 21.71 -2.59 -29.80
CA TYR A 164 22.17 -3.74 -29.02
C TYR A 164 22.69 -4.89 -29.90
N GLU A 165 22.76 -4.74 -31.22
CA GLU A 165 23.34 -5.75 -32.09
C GLU A 165 24.86 -5.85 -31.89
N GLY A 166 25.39 -7.06 -31.94
CA GLY A 166 26.82 -7.32 -31.75
C GLY A 166 27.33 -7.24 -30.30
N GLY A 167 26.46 -6.95 -29.32
CA GLY A 167 26.76 -7.10 -27.88
C GLY A 167 27.65 -6.01 -27.26
N ARG A 168 28.09 -5.02 -28.04
CA ARG A 168 28.98 -3.94 -27.54
C ARG A 168 28.30 -3.03 -26.51
N ASN A 169 27.02 -2.72 -26.73
CA ASN A 169 26.27 -1.78 -25.91
C ASN A 169 25.37 -2.47 -24.87
N GLY A 170 25.55 -3.77 -24.66
CA GLY A 170 24.70 -4.59 -23.80
C GLY A 170 24.11 -5.80 -24.53
N PRO A 171 23.35 -6.66 -23.83
CA PRO A 171 22.70 -7.83 -24.42
C PRO A 171 21.62 -7.42 -25.43
N ARG A 172 21.37 -8.30 -26.41
CA ARG A 172 20.24 -8.15 -27.35
C ARG A 172 18.92 -8.09 -26.57
N ARG A 173 18.03 -7.20 -27.00
CA ARG A 173 16.71 -6.97 -26.40
C ARG A 173 15.61 -7.12 -27.43
N ASP A 174 14.44 -7.52 -26.97
CA ASP A 174 13.22 -7.47 -27.78
C ASP A 174 12.72 -6.02 -27.87
N PHE A 175 11.81 -5.77 -28.81
CA PHE A 175 11.12 -4.50 -28.92
C PHE A 175 9.82 -4.51 -28.14
N ALA A 176 9.51 -3.40 -27.50
CA ALA A 176 8.23 -3.12 -26.88
C ALA A 176 7.63 -1.83 -27.46
N TYR A 177 6.31 -1.73 -27.44
CA TYR A 177 5.58 -0.59 -27.99
C TYR A 177 4.70 0.01 -26.92
N CYS A 178 4.75 1.34 -26.80
CA CYS A 178 3.95 2.08 -25.82
C CYS A 178 3.39 3.34 -26.46
N LYS A 179 2.26 3.83 -25.92
CA LYS A 179 1.67 5.09 -26.34
C LYS A 179 1.66 6.06 -25.18
N ILE A 180 2.62 6.99 -25.14
CA ILE A 180 2.84 7.91 -24.00
C ILE A 180 2.48 9.33 -24.42
N ASN A 181 1.61 9.99 -23.63
CA ASN A 181 1.16 11.36 -23.91
C ASN A 181 0.67 11.54 -25.37
N GLY A 182 -0.07 10.55 -25.88
CA GLY A 182 -0.53 10.49 -27.27
C GLY A 182 0.49 10.05 -28.33
N ASN A 183 1.76 9.86 -27.99
CA ASN A 183 2.83 9.48 -28.93
C ASN A 183 3.04 7.97 -28.95
N THR A 184 2.94 7.34 -30.12
CA THR A 184 3.21 5.91 -30.30
C THR A 184 4.70 5.66 -30.55
N LEU A 185 5.35 4.97 -29.62
CA LEU A 185 6.80 4.81 -29.56
C LEU A 185 7.20 3.33 -29.68
N LYS A 186 8.36 3.09 -30.29
CA LYS A 186 9.01 1.79 -30.33
C LYS A 186 10.26 1.85 -29.47
N ALA A 187 10.29 1.04 -28.42
CA ALA A 187 11.35 1.04 -27.43
C ALA A 187 12.03 -0.32 -27.31
N PHE A 188 13.24 -0.34 -26.74
CA PHE A 188 13.86 -1.59 -26.30
C PHE A 188 13.25 -2.05 -24.98
N ASP A 189 12.94 -3.34 -24.89
CA ASP A 189 12.46 -3.93 -23.65
C ASP A 189 13.58 -4.02 -22.60
N TYR A 190 13.20 -4.20 -21.35
CA TYR A 190 14.13 -4.41 -20.24
C TYR A 190 14.60 -5.85 -20.17
N THR A 191 15.83 -6.06 -19.72
CA THR A 191 16.33 -7.43 -19.52
C THR A 191 15.64 -8.09 -18.32
N ALA A 192 15.49 -9.42 -18.36
CA ALA A 192 14.91 -10.16 -17.24
C ALA A 192 15.68 -9.96 -15.91
N PRO A 193 17.03 -9.96 -15.87
CA PRO A 193 17.78 -9.69 -14.64
C PRO A 193 17.55 -8.29 -14.06
N GLN A 194 17.35 -7.27 -14.90
CA GLN A 194 16.99 -5.92 -14.44
C GLN A 194 15.65 -5.91 -13.73
N ILE A 195 14.62 -6.49 -14.36
CA ILE A 195 13.28 -6.54 -13.78
C ILE A 195 13.28 -7.37 -12.49
N GLU A 196 13.95 -8.53 -12.48
CA GLU A 196 14.06 -9.37 -11.28
C GLU A 196 14.74 -8.63 -10.11
N SER A 197 15.84 -7.95 -10.38
CA SER A 197 16.59 -7.21 -9.37
C SER A 197 15.81 -6.00 -8.87
N PHE A 198 15.11 -5.29 -9.76
CA PHE A 198 14.25 -4.18 -9.36
C PHE A 198 13.06 -4.67 -8.53
N THR A 199 12.44 -5.80 -8.87
CA THR A 199 11.37 -6.41 -8.05
C THR A 199 11.89 -6.80 -6.66
N ARG A 200 13.11 -7.36 -6.57
CA ARG A 200 13.74 -7.67 -5.27
C ARG A 200 13.99 -6.41 -4.44
N LEU A 201 14.53 -5.35 -5.05
CA LEU A 201 14.68 -4.05 -4.39
C LEU A 201 13.33 -3.49 -3.94
N GLY A 202 12.31 -3.52 -4.81
CA GLY A 202 10.96 -3.06 -4.50
C GLY A 202 10.36 -3.76 -3.28
N ARG A 203 10.51 -5.09 -3.15
CA ARG A 203 10.06 -5.84 -1.95
C ARG A 203 10.76 -5.38 -0.68
N GLU A 204 12.06 -5.16 -0.75
CA GLU A 204 12.86 -4.73 0.41
C GLU A 204 12.55 -3.27 0.80
N LEU A 205 12.30 -2.41 -0.18
CA LEU A 205 11.87 -1.04 0.07
C LEU A 205 10.45 -0.97 0.61
N LEU A 206 9.52 -1.80 0.16
CA LEU A 206 8.22 -1.93 0.83
C LEU A 206 8.39 -2.33 2.29
N ARG A 207 9.33 -3.21 2.61
CA ARG A 207 9.61 -3.54 4.01
C ARG A 207 10.19 -2.38 4.79
N LEU A 208 11.10 -1.62 4.21
CA LEU A 208 11.86 -0.58 4.90
C LEU A 208 11.20 0.80 4.91
N LEU A 209 10.35 1.12 3.94
CA LEU A 209 9.73 2.44 3.72
C LEU A 209 8.20 2.37 3.95
N PRO A 210 7.70 2.70 5.16
CA PRO A 210 6.29 2.55 5.53
C PRO A 210 5.29 3.27 4.64
N ASN A 211 5.68 4.41 4.09
CA ASN A 211 4.80 5.29 3.31
C ASN A 211 5.00 5.17 1.79
N LEU A 212 5.80 4.21 1.29
CA LEU A 212 5.91 3.90 -0.13
C LEU A 212 5.03 2.67 -0.46
N PRO A 213 3.80 2.82 -0.95
CA PRO A 213 2.95 1.69 -1.32
C PRO A 213 3.32 1.13 -2.70
N ALA A 214 2.94 -0.12 -2.96
CA ALA A 214 3.04 -0.76 -4.28
C ALA A 214 1.89 -0.31 -5.21
N GLU A 215 1.77 0.99 -5.41
CA GLU A 215 0.75 1.62 -6.24
C GLU A 215 1.40 2.39 -7.40
N TYR A 216 0.63 2.65 -8.45
CA TYR A 216 1.04 3.36 -9.66
C TYR A 216 -0.14 4.17 -10.21
N PRO A 217 0.08 5.20 -11.05
CA PRO A 217 -1.02 5.95 -11.66
C PRO A 217 -1.84 5.07 -12.58
N GLN A 218 -3.17 5.10 -12.43
CA GLN A 218 -4.09 4.26 -13.22
C GLN A 218 -5.04 5.13 -14.05
N SER A 219 -5.30 4.73 -15.29
CA SER A 219 -6.32 5.35 -16.15
C SER A 219 -7.72 4.85 -15.82
N SER A 220 -7.81 3.60 -15.37
CA SER A 220 -9.01 2.96 -14.82
C SER A 220 -8.56 1.80 -13.89
N PRO A 221 -9.44 1.21 -13.07
CA PRO A 221 -9.05 0.20 -12.07
C PRO A 221 -8.09 -0.90 -12.58
N GLY A 222 -6.85 -0.88 -12.10
CA GLY A 222 -5.79 -1.82 -12.48
C GLY A 222 -5.08 -1.49 -13.80
N GLU A 223 -5.62 -0.61 -14.63
CA GLU A 223 -5.04 -0.22 -15.92
C GLU A 223 -4.05 0.95 -15.75
N PRO A 224 -2.77 0.83 -16.14
CA PRO A 224 -1.80 1.90 -15.97
C PRO A 224 -2.21 3.14 -16.77
N SER A 225 -1.88 4.31 -16.23
CA SER A 225 -1.91 5.54 -17.00
C SER A 225 -0.69 5.58 -17.93
N TRP A 226 -0.91 5.99 -19.17
CA TRP A 226 0.17 6.32 -20.11
C TRP A 226 0.27 7.84 -20.37
N GLU A 227 -0.43 8.61 -19.55
CA GLU A 227 -0.51 10.05 -19.64
C GLU A 227 0.15 10.68 -18.41
N THR A 228 0.66 11.90 -18.61
CA THR A 228 1.09 12.78 -17.53
C THR A 228 -0.11 13.04 -16.62
N MET A 229 0.09 12.87 -15.31
CA MET A 229 -0.95 13.13 -14.32
C MET A 229 -1.32 14.62 -14.37
N LYS A 230 -2.61 14.90 -14.58
CA LYS A 230 -3.16 16.27 -14.58
C LYS A 230 -3.59 16.63 -13.17
N ASP A 231 -3.27 17.84 -12.69
CA ASP A 231 -3.51 18.17 -11.28
C ASP A 231 -4.84 18.89 -11.01
N ALA A 232 -5.56 18.29 -10.05
CA ALA A 232 -6.70 18.74 -9.24
C ALA A 232 -7.05 17.62 -8.24
N ALA A 233 -6.83 16.35 -8.62
CA ALA A 233 -7.13 15.15 -7.82
C ALA A 233 -5.90 14.37 -7.31
N ILE A 234 -4.69 14.61 -7.84
CA ILE A 234 -3.45 13.96 -7.41
C ILE A 234 -2.36 15.02 -7.26
N ARG A 235 -2.36 15.70 -6.11
CA ARG A 235 -1.30 16.65 -5.77
C ARG A 235 0.00 15.91 -5.56
N ARG A 236 1.09 16.38 -6.18
CA ARG A 236 2.47 15.90 -5.98
C ARG A 236 2.77 15.57 -4.52
N GLU A 237 2.40 16.44 -3.58
CA GLU A 237 2.73 16.31 -2.15
C GLU A 237 1.94 15.20 -1.46
N THR A 238 0.85 14.74 -2.08
CA THR A 238 -0.08 13.75 -1.53
C THR A 238 0.00 12.41 -2.24
N TYR A 239 0.64 12.32 -3.40
CA TYR A 239 0.83 11.05 -4.10
C TYR A 239 1.84 10.16 -3.37
N ALA A 240 1.58 8.86 -3.36
CA ALA A 240 2.50 7.85 -2.85
C ALA A 240 2.47 6.63 -3.77
N GLY A 241 3.63 6.10 -4.15
CA GLY A 241 3.76 5.00 -5.09
C GLY A 241 4.87 5.18 -6.12
N TYR A 242 4.82 4.36 -7.17
CA TYR A 242 5.79 4.28 -8.26
C TYR A 242 5.27 5.04 -9.48
N VAL A 243 6.10 5.93 -10.02
CA VAL A 243 5.78 6.72 -11.21
C VAL A 243 6.93 6.64 -12.20
N GLY A 244 6.59 6.57 -13.48
CA GLY A 244 7.53 6.93 -14.56
C GLY A 244 7.69 8.45 -14.69
N HIS A 245 8.81 8.91 -15.21
CA HIS A 245 9.06 10.34 -15.41
C HIS A 245 8.01 11.01 -16.34
N TYR A 246 7.51 10.26 -17.33
CA TYR A 246 6.40 10.72 -18.17
C TYR A 246 5.10 11.00 -17.41
N HIS A 247 4.89 10.41 -16.23
CA HIS A 247 3.69 10.68 -15.43
C HIS A 247 3.74 12.05 -14.77
N ILE A 248 4.93 12.65 -14.66
CA ILE A 248 5.15 13.90 -13.92
C ILE A 248 5.62 15.05 -14.82
N ASN A 249 6.13 14.73 -16.02
CA ASN A 249 6.61 15.71 -16.99
C ASN A 249 6.16 15.35 -18.42
N THR A 250 5.42 16.27 -19.06
CA THR A 250 4.90 16.09 -20.43
C THR A 250 5.98 16.05 -21.50
N GLN A 251 7.19 16.54 -21.19
CA GLN A 251 8.34 16.53 -22.09
C GLN A 251 9.20 15.28 -21.93
N LYS A 252 8.77 14.32 -21.11
CA LYS A 252 9.47 13.06 -20.84
C LYS A 252 8.65 11.87 -21.31
N TRP A 253 9.36 10.78 -21.60
CA TRP A 253 8.75 9.52 -22.02
C TRP A 253 9.38 8.30 -21.34
N ASP A 254 10.48 8.48 -20.62
CA ASP A 254 11.06 7.45 -19.76
C ASP A 254 10.10 7.13 -18.59
N PRO A 255 10.02 5.86 -18.16
CA PRO A 255 10.86 4.72 -18.52
C PRO A 255 10.29 3.93 -19.72
N GLY A 256 9.60 4.58 -20.66
CA GLY A 256 9.07 3.94 -21.86
C GLY A 256 8.13 2.77 -21.53
N PRO A 257 8.41 1.55 -22.01
CA PRO A 257 7.49 0.41 -21.94
C PRO A 257 7.44 -0.30 -20.58
N PHE A 258 7.97 0.30 -19.50
CA PHE A 258 8.01 -0.36 -18.19
C PHE A 258 6.60 -0.72 -17.67
N ASP A 259 6.38 -1.99 -17.35
CA ASP A 259 5.08 -2.51 -16.93
C ASP A 259 4.84 -2.31 -15.42
N PHE A 260 4.37 -1.11 -15.06
CA PHE A 260 4.00 -0.77 -13.68
C PHE A 260 2.93 -1.71 -13.10
N ARG A 261 1.96 -2.18 -13.91
CA ARG A 261 0.93 -3.11 -13.45
C ARG A 261 1.58 -4.41 -12.98
N LYS A 262 2.40 -5.03 -13.83
CA LYS A 262 3.05 -6.30 -13.52
C LYS A 262 3.97 -6.15 -12.33
N PHE A 263 4.80 -5.11 -12.30
CA PHE A 263 5.72 -4.83 -11.21
C PHE A 263 4.99 -4.69 -9.87
N CYS A 264 4.03 -3.76 -9.76
CA CYS A 264 3.32 -3.54 -8.50
C CYS A 264 2.43 -4.73 -8.10
N THR A 265 1.86 -5.48 -9.06
CA THR A 265 1.10 -6.70 -8.74
C THR A 265 1.99 -7.80 -8.14
N GLN A 266 3.21 -7.98 -8.65
CA GLN A 266 4.18 -8.92 -8.08
C GLN A 266 4.63 -8.55 -6.67
N LEU A 267 4.62 -7.26 -6.34
CA LEU A 267 4.93 -6.75 -5.02
C LEU A 267 3.75 -6.90 -4.04
N ARG A 268 2.51 -6.71 -4.51
CA ARG A 268 1.29 -6.77 -3.68
C ARG A 268 0.89 -8.20 -3.30
N GLY A 269 1.32 -9.21 -4.03
CA GLY A 269 0.86 -10.59 -3.83
C GLY A 269 -0.49 -10.86 -4.50
N SER A 270 -1.23 -11.85 -4.00
CA SER A 270 -2.47 -12.31 -4.62
C SER A 270 -3.68 -11.98 -3.75
N LEU A 271 -4.61 -11.20 -4.28
CA LEU A 271 -5.88 -10.92 -3.60
C LEU A 271 -6.62 -12.23 -3.29
N CYS A 272 -7.14 -12.36 -2.08
CA CYS A 272 -7.80 -13.57 -1.60
C CYS A 272 -9.01 -13.26 -0.72
N PHE A 273 -9.81 -14.26 -0.38
CA PHE A 273 -10.74 -14.18 0.74
C PHE A 273 -10.00 -14.34 2.09
N PRO A 274 -10.57 -13.92 3.22
CA PRO A 274 -9.90 -14.09 4.51
C PRO A 274 -9.91 -15.55 4.99
N VAL A 275 -10.87 -16.35 4.52
CA VAL A 275 -10.99 -17.79 4.75
C VAL A 275 -11.41 -18.46 3.44
N TYR A 276 -11.33 -19.79 3.35
CA TYR A 276 -11.80 -20.50 2.18
C TYR A 276 -13.34 -20.48 2.08
N PRO A 277 -13.93 -20.08 0.93
CA PRO A 277 -15.39 -20.18 0.69
C PRO A 277 -15.93 -21.61 0.79
N ARG A 278 -15.06 -22.60 0.54
CA ARG A 278 -15.34 -24.03 0.59
C ARG A 278 -14.40 -24.70 1.59
N MET A 279 -14.45 -26.03 1.69
CA MET A 279 -13.49 -26.75 2.51
C MET A 279 -12.05 -26.42 2.09
N GLU A 280 -11.20 -26.22 3.10
CA GLU A 280 -9.77 -26.06 2.89
C GLU A 280 -9.22 -27.22 2.05
N PRO A 281 -8.35 -26.91 1.07
CA PRO A 281 -7.65 -27.92 0.31
C PRO A 281 -6.68 -28.67 1.22
N LYS A 282 -6.22 -29.85 0.77
CA LYS A 282 -5.22 -30.59 1.54
C LYS A 282 -3.91 -29.78 1.64
N PRO A 283 -3.16 -29.87 2.75
CA PRO A 283 -1.94 -29.06 2.94
C PRO A 283 -0.85 -29.23 1.88
N ASP A 284 -0.86 -30.34 1.12
CA ASP A 284 0.07 -30.65 0.04
C ASP A 284 -0.34 -30.06 -1.32
N ASP A 285 -1.53 -29.47 -1.43
CA ASP A 285 -2.01 -28.79 -2.64
C ASP A 285 -1.32 -27.43 -2.80
N ARG A 286 -0.17 -27.44 -3.50
CA ARG A 286 0.66 -26.25 -3.75
C ARG A 286 -0.07 -25.16 -4.53
N ASP A 287 -1.07 -25.53 -5.34
CA ASP A 287 -1.80 -24.58 -6.19
C ASP A 287 -2.94 -23.88 -5.43
N ARG A 288 -3.31 -24.38 -4.24
CA ARG A 288 -4.42 -23.83 -3.44
C ARG A 288 -4.03 -23.50 -2.00
N GLN A 289 -2.79 -23.10 -1.76
CA GLN A 289 -2.30 -22.71 -0.43
C GLN A 289 -2.99 -21.48 0.18
N ARG A 290 -3.79 -20.75 -0.60
CA ARG A 290 -4.58 -19.60 -0.14
C ARG A 290 -5.88 -19.46 -0.97
N PRO A 291 -6.95 -18.84 -0.43
CA PRO A 291 -8.24 -18.71 -1.12
C PRO A 291 -8.26 -17.53 -2.12
N VAL A 292 -7.47 -17.62 -3.20
CA VAL A 292 -7.33 -16.56 -4.23
C VAL A 292 -8.69 -16.17 -4.84
N LEU A 293 -8.88 -14.87 -5.08
CA LEU A 293 -10.10 -14.36 -5.71
C LEU A 293 -10.19 -14.76 -7.20
N PRO A 294 -11.36 -15.22 -7.69
CA PRO A 294 -11.58 -15.48 -9.11
C PRO A 294 -11.36 -14.24 -10.00
N ASN A 295 -10.94 -14.47 -11.25
CA ASN A 295 -10.79 -13.42 -12.27
C ASN A 295 -12.02 -13.27 -13.18
N ASP A 296 -13.07 -14.09 -12.96
CA ASP A 296 -14.36 -14.00 -13.62
C ASP A 296 -15.42 -13.49 -12.64
N SER A 297 -16.28 -12.57 -13.09
CA SER A 297 -17.31 -11.96 -12.24
C SER A 297 -18.38 -12.96 -11.79
N GLY A 298 -18.71 -13.97 -12.62
CA GLY A 298 -19.64 -15.02 -12.28
C GLY A 298 -19.10 -15.92 -11.17
N ASP A 299 -17.87 -16.41 -11.34
CA ASP A 299 -17.18 -17.24 -10.35
C ASP A 299 -16.96 -16.47 -9.03
N LEU A 300 -16.60 -15.19 -9.12
CA LEU A 300 -16.44 -14.32 -7.96
C LEU A 300 -17.75 -14.18 -7.18
N ARG A 301 -18.88 -13.93 -7.85
CA ARG A 301 -20.20 -13.88 -7.22
C ARG A 301 -20.56 -15.19 -6.56
N GLN A 302 -20.28 -16.32 -7.21
CA GLN A 302 -20.56 -17.63 -6.62
C GLN A 302 -19.70 -17.93 -5.40
N ALA A 303 -18.42 -17.53 -5.41
CA ALA A 303 -17.54 -17.63 -4.25
C ALA A 303 -18.01 -16.73 -3.10
N ALA A 304 -18.39 -15.47 -3.38
CA ALA A 304 -18.93 -14.55 -2.39
C ALA A 304 -20.21 -15.08 -1.73
N LYS A 305 -21.13 -15.69 -2.52
CA LYS A 305 -22.34 -16.33 -1.99
C LYS A 305 -22.03 -17.42 -0.97
N LEU A 306 -20.96 -18.18 -1.17
CA LEU A 306 -20.54 -19.20 -0.22
C LEU A 306 -20.00 -18.60 1.08
N LEU A 307 -19.35 -17.43 1.03
CA LEU A 307 -18.94 -16.71 2.25
C LEU A 307 -20.14 -16.12 2.99
N TYR A 308 -21.13 -15.53 2.29
CA TYR A 308 -22.37 -15.06 2.95
C TYR A 308 -23.01 -16.20 3.75
N ALA A 309 -23.13 -17.40 3.15
CA ALA A 309 -23.67 -18.57 3.83
C ALA A 309 -22.83 -19.03 5.06
N LEU A 310 -21.53 -18.74 5.14
CA LEU A 310 -20.75 -19.03 6.35
C LEU A 310 -21.14 -18.17 7.54
N ASN A 311 -21.67 -16.97 7.31
CA ASN A 311 -22.21 -16.09 8.33
C ASN A 311 -23.73 -16.32 8.49
N GLU A 312 -24.49 -16.09 7.42
CA GLU A 312 -25.96 -15.99 7.46
C GLU A 312 -26.69 -17.31 7.72
N GLU A 313 -26.15 -18.43 7.25
CA GLU A 313 -26.80 -19.75 7.40
C GLU A 313 -26.15 -20.60 8.51
N LYS A 314 -24.87 -20.34 8.82
CA LYS A 314 -24.05 -21.21 9.68
C LYS A 314 -23.60 -20.57 10.97
N ALA A 315 -23.45 -19.24 11.00
CA ALA A 315 -23.10 -18.55 12.23
C ALA A 315 -24.35 -18.41 13.11
N ASP A 316 -24.13 -18.56 14.40
CA ASP A 316 -25.15 -18.36 15.42
C ASP A 316 -25.21 -16.88 15.84
N GLY A 317 -24.72 -15.93 15.05
CA GLY A 317 -24.62 -14.50 15.41
C GLY A 317 -23.46 -13.78 14.74
N GLY A 318 -23.21 -12.53 15.16
CA GLY A 318 -22.16 -11.69 14.60
C GLY A 318 -22.45 -11.29 13.16
N PHE A 319 -23.59 -10.64 12.95
CA PHE A 319 -24.06 -10.21 11.64
C PHE A 319 -23.77 -8.72 11.40
N PHE A 320 -23.60 -8.33 10.14
CA PHE A 320 -23.52 -6.93 9.75
C PHE A 320 -24.92 -6.41 9.36
N PRO A 321 -25.33 -5.19 9.77
CA PRO A 321 -24.59 -4.20 10.56
C PRO A 321 -24.93 -4.22 12.06
N ILE A 322 -25.79 -5.13 12.51
CA ILE A 322 -26.24 -5.19 13.91
C ILE A 322 -26.19 -6.60 14.47
N GLY A 323 -25.90 -6.69 15.76
CA GLY A 323 -26.01 -7.91 16.56
C GLY A 323 -27.04 -7.73 17.70
N PRO A 324 -27.64 -8.82 18.20
CA PRO A 324 -28.54 -8.74 19.34
C PRO A 324 -27.70 -8.64 20.61
N TRP A 325 -27.97 -7.63 21.44
CA TRP A 325 -27.47 -7.58 22.82
C TRP A 325 -28.68 -7.46 23.75
N GLY A 326 -29.14 -8.60 24.28
CA GLY A 326 -30.47 -8.69 24.85
C GLY A 326 -31.53 -8.57 23.75
N GLU A 327 -32.43 -7.60 23.89
CA GLU A 327 -33.46 -7.24 22.90
C GLU A 327 -33.08 -5.99 22.08
N SER A 328 -31.91 -5.42 22.37
CA SER A 328 -31.41 -4.19 21.76
C SER A 328 -30.51 -4.47 20.56
N ALA A 329 -30.64 -3.63 19.52
CA ALA A 329 -29.82 -3.70 18.31
C ALA A 329 -28.45 -3.01 18.52
N LEU A 330 -27.43 -3.78 18.86
CA LEU A 330 -26.06 -3.27 18.99
C LEU A 330 -25.43 -3.12 17.61
N TRP A 331 -24.72 -2.01 17.36
CA TRP A 331 -23.90 -1.89 16.15
C TRP A 331 -22.82 -2.98 16.13
N HIS A 332 -22.67 -3.64 14.99
CA HIS A 332 -21.68 -4.68 14.76
C HIS A 332 -21.03 -4.45 13.39
N GLY A 333 -19.78 -4.00 13.41
CA GLY A 333 -19.11 -3.47 12.21
C GLY A 333 -18.74 -4.54 11.19
N GLY A 334 -18.71 -5.80 11.60
CA GLY A 334 -18.17 -6.91 10.82
C GLY A 334 -19.12 -8.10 10.68
N ILE A 335 -18.55 -9.26 10.37
CA ILE A 335 -19.24 -10.55 10.29
C ILE A 335 -18.43 -11.66 10.94
N HIS A 336 -19.10 -12.67 11.47
CA HIS A 336 -18.47 -13.91 11.93
C HIS A 336 -18.48 -14.96 10.82
N LEU A 337 -17.30 -15.43 10.40
CA LEU A 337 -17.16 -16.48 9.41
C LEU A 337 -16.84 -17.81 10.10
N VAL A 338 -17.79 -18.75 10.03
CA VAL A 338 -17.61 -20.11 10.58
C VAL A 338 -16.58 -20.89 9.78
N GLY A 339 -15.66 -21.55 10.49
CA GLY A 339 -14.61 -22.36 9.89
C GLY A 339 -14.25 -23.58 10.72
N LYS A 340 -13.09 -24.19 10.42
CA LYS A 340 -12.52 -25.23 11.28
C LYS A 340 -11.61 -24.55 12.31
N ARG A 341 -11.51 -25.14 13.50
CA ARG A 341 -10.50 -24.71 14.48
C ARG A 341 -9.12 -24.88 13.86
N ASP A 342 -8.25 -23.90 14.08
CA ASP A 342 -6.88 -23.83 13.56
C ASP A 342 -6.80 -23.76 12.02
N ALA A 343 -7.91 -23.48 11.32
CA ALA A 343 -7.91 -23.12 9.91
C ALA A 343 -7.21 -21.78 9.66
N GLY A 344 -6.59 -21.62 8.50
CA GLY A 344 -5.83 -20.42 8.16
C GLY A 344 -6.71 -19.20 7.92
N VAL A 345 -6.28 -18.04 8.44
CA VAL A 345 -6.85 -16.72 8.16
C VAL A 345 -5.83 -15.92 7.35
N PHE A 346 -6.24 -15.37 6.22
CA PHE A 346 -5.36 -14.76 5.23
C PHE A 346 -5.67 -13.27 5.04
N ALA A 347 -4.66 -12.46 4.73
CA ALA A 347 -4.83 -11.05 4.38
C ALA A 347 -5.41 -10.90 2.96
N PRO A 348 -6.65 -10.41 2.77
CA PRO A 348 -7.26 -10.24 1.45
C PRO A 348 -6.54 -9.24 0.55
N TYR A 349 -5.90 -8.24 1.17
CA TYR A 349 -5.24 -7.11 0.51
C TYR A 349 -3.83 -6.92 1.07
N PRO A 350 -2.91 -6.32 0.28
CA PRO A 350 -1.62 -5.89 0.82
C PRO A 350 -1.85 -4.74 1.80
N GLY A 351 -1.00 -4.61 2.81
CA GLY A 351 -1.13 -3.55 3.80
C GLY A 351 -0.03 -3.56 4.85
N ARG A 352 -0.28 -2.84 5.95
CA ARG A 352 0.57 -2.81 7.13
C ARG A 352 -0.17 -3.43 8.30
N LEU A 353 0.44 -4.40 8.97
CA LEU A 353 0.00 -4.83 10.30
C LEU A 353 0.37 -3.74 11.30
N VAL A 354 -0.64 -2.97 11.72
CA VAL A 354 -0.47 -1.77 12.55
C VAL A 354 -0.74 -2.03 14.03
N ALA A 355 -1.56 -3.02 14.35
CA ALA A 355 -1.78 -3.47 15.72
C ALA A 355 -2.11 -4.96 15.79
N ALA A 356 -1.71 -5.62 16.87
CA ALA A 356 -2.07 -7.00 17.16
C ALA A 356 -2.12 -7.26 18.66
N ARG A 357 -2.91 -8.25 19.08
CA ARG A 357 -2.91 -8.79 20.44
C ARG A 357 -2.96 -10.31 20.40
N MET A 358 -2.08 -10.94 21.16
CA MET A 358 -2.12 -12.38 21.46
C MET A 358 -2.04 -12.56 22.97
N GLY A 359 -3.06 -13.17 23.56
CA GLY A 359 -3.31 -13.20 24.99
C GLY A 359 -4.03 -14.47 25.44
N ARG A 360 -4.64 -14.36 26.62
CA ARG A 360 -5.52 -15.40 27.17
C ARG A 360 -6.93 -15.16 26.65
N ASP A 361 -7.68 -16.25 26.52
CA ASP A 361 -9.10 -16.19 26.22
C ASP A 361 -9.86 -15.52 27.37
N SER A 362 -10.94 -14.81 27.03
CA SER A 362 -11.92 -14.30 27.99
C SER A 362 -13.00 -15.36 28.25
N ALA A 363 -14.00 -15.00 29.06
CA ALA A 363 -15.18 -15.84 29.31
C ALA A 363 -15.96 -16.19 28.03
N ILE A 364 -15.84 -15.37 26.98
CA ILE A 364 -16.51 -15.54 25.69
C ILE A 364 -15.58 -16.05 24.58
N GLY A 365 -14.35 -16.44 24.91
CA GLY A 365 -13.37 -17.02 23.97
C GLY A 365 -12.21 -16.10 23.61
N SER A 366 -11.56 -16.36 22.48
CA SER A 366 -10.34 -15.62 22.11
C SER A 366 -10.63 -14.14 21.87
N THR A 367 -9.82 -13.25 22.47
CA THR A 367 -9.80 -11.81 22.16
C THR A 367 -8.58 -11.41 21.33
N ASN A 368 -7.89 -12.40 20.77
CA ASN A 368 -6.73 -12.15 19.93
C ASN A 368 -7.18 -11.55 18.60
N PHE A 369 -6.40 -10.59 18.10
CA PHE A 369 -6.70 -9.95 16.84
C PHE A 369 -5.45 -9.47 16.12
N VAL A 370 -5.62 -9.21 14.83
CA VAL A 370 -4.70 -8.43 14.00
C VAL A 370 -5.49 -7.35 13.27
N LEU A 371 -4.89 -6.17 13.15
CA LEU A 371 -5.43 -5.01 12.46
C LEU A 371 -4.50 -4.61 11.32
N LEU A 372 -5.00 -4.61 10.09
CA LEU A 372 -4.28 -4.19 8.91
C LEU A 372 -4.76 -2.81 8.45
N ARG A 373 -3.83 -1.92 8.10
CA ARG A 373 -4.09 -0.67 7.35
C ARG A 373 -3.79 -0.89 5.88
N HIS A 374 -4.70 -0.46 5.01
CA HIS A 374 -4.56 -0.57 3.56
C HIS A 374 -4.56 0.82 2.92
N GLU A 375 -3.60 1.04 2.04
CA GLU A 375 -3.49 2.25 1.22
C GLU A 375 -3.34 1.81 -0.23
N MET A 376 -4.43 1.89 -0.99
CA MET A 376 -4.50 1.37 -2.35
C MET A 376 -5.11 2.41 -3.30
N THR A 377 -4.96 2.16 -4.60
CA THR A 377 -5.59 2.97 -5.65
C THR A 377 -6.49 2.10 -6.52
N LEU A 378 -7.69 2.59 -6.80
CA LEU A 378 -8.65 1.97 -7.71
C LEU A 378 -9.03 2.99 -8.80
N GLY A 379 -8.37 2.89 -9.95
CA GLY A 379 -8.44 3.91 -10.99
C GLY A 379 -7.81 5.20 -10.50
N THR A 380 -8.54 6.30 -10.48
CA THR A 380 -8.05 7.58 -9.96
C THR A 380 -8.38 7.80 -8.48
N ARG A 381 -9.14 6.88 -7.86
CA ARG A 381 -9.60 6.99 -6.47
C ARG A 381 -8.59 6.37 -5.51
N LYS A 382 -8.23 7.10 -4.46
CA LYS A 382 -7.54 6.53 -3.29
C LYS A 382 -8.54 5.75 -2.44
N VAL A 383 -8.17 4.53 -2.07
CA VAL A 383 -8.96 3.64 -1.23
C VAL A 383 -8.15 3.34 0.02
N GLN A 384 -8.48 4.03 1.10
CA GLN A 384 -7.84 3.85 2.41
C GLN A 384 -8.85 3.25 3.38
N PHE A 385 -8.50 2.12 3.97
CA PHE A 385 -9.38 1.39 4.88
C PHE A 385 -8.54 0.49 5.79
N TYR A 386 -9.21 -0.09 6.78
CA TYR A 386 -8.66 -1.04 7.73
C TYR A 386 -9.41 -2.35 7.62
N SER A 387 -8.71 -3.46 7.88
CA SER A 387 -9.34 -4.74 8.11
C SER A 387 -8.93 -5.31 9.46
N LEU A 388 -9.91 -5.69 10.28
CA LEU A 388 -9.73 -6.31 11.57
C LEU A 388 -10.11 -7.79 11.47
N TYR A 389 -9.26 -8.64 12.06
CA TYR A 389 -9.51 -10.07 12.21
C TYR A 389 -9.41 -10.42 13.69
N MET A 390 -10.52 -10.74 14.32
CA MET A 390 -10.60 -11.06 15.76
C MET A 390 -11.08 -12.50 15.97
N HIS A 391 -10.82 -13.02 17.18
CA HIS A 391 -11.01 -14.41 17.58
C HIS A 391 -9.98 -15.34 16.92
N LEU A 392 -8.72 -14.88 16.89
CA LEU A 392 -7.60 -15.65 16.36
C LEU A 392 -7.03 -16.61 17.40
N ALA A 393 -6.41 -17.70 16.95
CA ALA A 393 -5.63 -18.57 17.80
C ALA A 393 -4.45 -17.81 18.41
N ASN A 394 -3.92 -18.31 19.52
CA ASN A 394 -2.71 -17.73 20.10
C ASN A 394 -1.51 -18.12 19.23
N GLU A 395 -1.20 -17.30 18.23
CA GLU A 395 -0.19 -17.58 17.21
C GLU A 395 1.18 -17.98 17.80
N PRO A 396 1.76 -17.29 18.80
CA PRO A 396 3.02 -17.71 19.41
C PRO A 396 3.05 -19.14 19.99
N LYS A 397 1.88 -19.74 20.25
CA LYS A 397 1.73 -21.11 20.75
C LYS A 397 1.29 -22.10 19.67
N HIS A 398 1.03 -21.63 18.46
CA HIS A 398 0.58 -22.45 17.35
C HIS A 398 1.75 -23.21 16.72
N ASP A 399 1.51 -24.43 16.22
CA ASP A 399 2.56 -25.29 15.63
C ASP A 399 3.19 -24.66 14.37
N LYS A 400 2.40 -23.86 13.66
CA LYS A 400 2.81 -23.14 12.45
C LYS A 400 2.32 -21.70 12.56
N PRO A 401 3.02 -20.83 13.31
CA PRO A 401 2.57 -19.46 13.52
C PRO A 401 2.65 -18.64 12.22
N ALA A 402 1.81 -17.63 12.11
CA ALA A 402 1.91 -16.60 11.08
C ALA A 402 3.29 -15.91 11.12
N GLU A 403 3.88 -15.67 9.95
CA GLU A 403 5.29 -15.22 9.82
C GLU A 403 5.57 -13.90 10.56
N TRP A 404 4.58 -13.00 10.62
CA TRP A 404 4.71 -11.70 11.26
C TRP A 404 5.07 -11.80 12.75
N THR A 405 4.73 -12.91 13.42
CA THR A 405 5.11 -13.15 14.83
C THR A 405 6.61 -13.40 15.02
N THR A 406 7.35 -13.64 13.93
CA THR A 406 8.81 -13.81 13.98
C THR A 406 9.57 -12.48 13.91
N LYS A 407 8.88 -11.38 13.57
CA LYS A 407 9.48 -10.06 13.37
C LYS A 407 9.80 -9.38 14.69
N ASP A 408 10.81 -8.52 14.67
CA ASP A 408 11.33 -7.87 15.89
C ASP A 408 10.32 -6.95 16.56
N GLY A 409 9.42 -6.31 15.78
CA GLY A 409 8.33 -5.49 16.31
C GLY A 409 7.46 -6.29 17.28
N TRP A 410 7.05 -7.50 16.89
CA TRP A 410 6.27 -8.39 17.73
C TRP A 410 7.07 -8.94 18.91
N LYS A 411 8.31 -9.40 18.70
CA LYS A 411 9.15 -9.97 19.77
C LYS A 411 9.39 -9.02 20.95
N LYS A 412 9.33 -7.70 20.71
CA LYS A 412 9.48 -6.65 21.74
C LYS A 412 8.16 -6.30 22.44
N SER A 413 7.03 -6.83 21.98
CA SER A 413 5.72 -6.57 22.56
C SER A 413 5.49 -7.31 23.88
N GLN A 414 4.55 -6.82 24.69
CA GLN A 414 4.15 -7.47 25.93
C GLN A 414 2.98 -8.44 25.69
N PRO A 415 3.07 -9.71 26.15
CA PRO A 415 1.97 -10.66 26.01
C PRO A 415 0.64 -10.14 26.56
N GLY A 416 -0.44 -10.34 25.82
CA GLY A 416 -1.79 -9.92 26.21
C GLY A 416 -2.09 -8.42 26.06
N GLN A 417 -1.09 -7.57 25.80
CA GLN A 417 -1.30 -6.16 25.46
C GLN A 417 -1.39 -5.96 23.95
N VAL A 418 -1.95 -4.82 23.54
CA VAL A 418 -1.96 -4.41 22.14
C VAL A 418 -0.55 -3.96 21.73
N ALA A 419 0.09 -4.76 20.90
CA ALA A 419 1.34 -4.44 20.23
C ALA A 419 1.08 -3.40 19.15
N LEU A 420 1.89 -2.33 19.12
CA LEU A 420 1.90 -1.33 18.06
C LEU A 420 2.97 -1.73 17.04
N LEU A 421 2.56 -2.00 15.81
CA LEU A 421 3.39 -2.61 14.77
C LEU A 421 3.36 -1.74 13.50
N ASP A 422 4.21 -2.04 12.52
CA ASP A 422 4.17 -1.42 11.19
C ASP A 422 4.74 -2.38 10.13
N GLU A 423 4.39 -3.65 10.27
CA GLU A 423 4.98 -4.74 9.48
C GLU A 423 4.28 -4.84 8.12
N PRO A 424 5.02 -4.93 6.99
CA PRO A 424 4.41 -5.11 5.68
C PRO A 424 3.75 -6.50 5.58
N ILE A 425 2.53 -6.55 5.07
CA ILE A 425 1.78 -7.78 4.81
C ILE A 425 1.42 -7.82 3.33
N GLU A 426 1.82 -8.88 2.64
CA GLU A 426 1.41 -9.14 1.26
C GLU A 426 -0.02 -9.70 1.22
N ALA A 427 -0.75 -9.45 0.12
CA ALA A 427 -2.02 -10.11 -0.12
C ALA A 427 -1.85 -11.63 -0.22
N GLY A 428 -2.69 -12.34 0.51
CA GLY A 428 -2.67 -13.79 0.62
C GLY A 428 -1.68 -14.33 1.64
N ALA A 429 -1.01 -13.47 2.42
CA ALA A 429 -0.21 -13.91 3.55
C ALA A 429 -1.11 -14.48 4.67
N LEU A 430 -0.64 -15.54 5.33
CA LEU A 430 -1.25 -16.06 6.55
C LEU A 430 -1.05 -15.05 7.69
N ILE A 431 -2.14 -14.61 8.30
CA ILE A 431 -2.13 -13.61 9.37
C ILE A 431 -2.58 -14.16 10.72
N GLY A 432 -3.19 -15.35 10.74
CA GLY A 432 -3.44 -16.11 11.94
C GLY A 432 -4.26 -17.35 11.65
N HIS A 433 -4.76 -18.00 12.70
CA HIS A 433 -5.65 -19.15 12.59
C HIS A 433 -6.96 -18.91 13.35
N ILE A 434 -8.02 -19.60 12.95
CA ILE A 434 -9.35 -19.50 13.57
C ILE A 434 -9.31 -20.11 14.98
N ALA A 435 -9.71 -19.32 16.00
CA ALA A 435 -9.97 -19.84 17.34
C ALA A 435 -11.47 -20.12 17.56
N THR A 436 -11.81 -20.42 18.81
CA THR A 436 -13.18 -20.62 19.26
C THR A 436 -13.65 -19.37 20.01
N VAL A 437 -14.88 -18.94 19.71
CA VAL A 437 -15.56 -17.83 20.39
C VAL A 437 -17.04 -18.16 20.58
N GLY A 438 -17.60 -17.64 21.66
CA GLY A 438 -18.97 -17.82 22.10
C GLY A 438 -19.00 -18.25 23.57
N PRO A 439 -20.09 -17.95 24.30
CA PRO A 439 -20.24 -18.35 25.70
C PRO A 439 -20.20 -19.88 25.85
N ALA A 440 -19.36 -20.35 26.77
CA ALA A 440 -19.05 -21.78 26.95
C ALA A 440 -20.20 -22.59 27.55
N ASP A 441 -21.04 -21.94 28.35
CA ASP A 441 -22.20 -22.51 29.04
C ASP A 441 -23.44 -22.68 28.15
N ALA A 442 -23.51 -21.96 27.02
CA ALA A 442 -24.67 -21.94 26.13
C ALA A 442 -24.57 -22.90 24.92
N ASN A 443 -23.52 -23.74 24.80
CA ASN A 443 -23.19 -24.50 23.58
C ASN A 443 -23.08 -23.64 22.30
N LEU A 444 -22.85 -22.33 22.46
CA LEU A 444 -22.72 -21.38 21.35
C LEU A 444 -21.25 -21.17 20.93
N ALA A 445 -20.30 -21.72 21.68
CA ALA A 445 -18.88 -21.66 21.36
C ALA A 445 -18.59 -22.41 20.05
N ARG A 446 -18.19 -21.69 19.00
CA ARG A 446 -17.88 -22.25 17.67
C ARG A 446 -16.53 -21.77 17.15
N PRO A 447 -15.86 -22.57 16.30
CA PRO A 447 -14.70 -22.09 15.56
C PRO A 447 -15.13 -21.08 14.49
N GLN A 448 -14.78 -19.82 14.68
CA GLN A 448 -15.11 -18.74 13.77
C GLN A 448 -14.16 -17.55 13.97
N VAL A 449 -14.02 -16.74 12.94
CA VAL A 449 -13.24 -15.49 12.95
C VAL A 449 -14.18 -14.32 12.71
N HIS A 450 -14.06 -13.27 13.52
CA HIS A 450 -14.72 -12.01 13.26
C HIS A 450 -13.87 -11.23 12.23
N VAL A 451 -14.51 -10.76 11.16
CA VAL A 451 -13.87 -9.98 10.10
C VAL A 451 -14.61 -8.66 9.95
N GLU A 452 -13.89 -7.57 9.93
CA GLU A 452 -14.46 -6.22 9.80
C GLU A 452 -13.64 -5.38 8.83
N PHE A 453 -14.33 -4.58 8.02
CA PHE A 453 -13.75 -3.66 7.05
C PHE A 453 -14.30 -2.27 7.32
N PHE A 454 -13.43 -1.29 7.55
CA PHE A 454 -13.87 0.07 7.89
C PHE A 454 -12.91 1.15 7.40
N SER A 455 -13.40 2.37 7.23
CA SER A 455 -12.56 3.52 6.84
C SER A 455 -12.98 4.80 7.57
N GLU A 456 -12.01 5.68 7.79
CA GLU A 456 -12.28 7.01 8.32
C GLU A 456 -13.07 7.83 7.31
N GLN A 457 -12.59 7.90 6.08
CA GLN A 457 -13.24 8.63 4.98
C GLN A 457 -14.18 7.69 4.22
N PHE A 458 -15.38 8.17 3.89
CA PHE A 458 -16.34 7.42 3.07
C PHE A 458 -15.76 7.15 1.68
N ILE A 459 -15.64 5.87 1.34
CA ILE A 459 -15.30 5.41 -0.01
C ILE A 459 -16.57 5.51 -0.86
N ASP A 460 -16.80 6.68 -1.46
CA ASP A 460 -17.99 6.95 -2.28
C ASP A 460 -18.00 6.09 -3.55
N ASP A 461 -19.10 5.37 -3.78
CA ASP A 461 -19.34 4.56 -4.97
C ASP A 461 -20.85 4.32 -5.14
N PRO A 462 -21.42 4.35 -6.37
CA PRO A 462 -22.86 4.22 -6.58
C PRO A 462 -23.49 2.93 -6.06
N GLN A 463 -22.71 1.89 -5.77
CA GLN A 463 -23.25 0.67 -5.19
C GLN A 463 -23.62 0.82 -3.71
N TRP A 464 -23.03 1.80 -3.00
CA TRP A 464 -23.09 1.91 -1.55
C TRP A 464 -24.31 2.73 -1.12
N GLN A 465 -24.93 2.30 -0.03
CA GLN A 465 -25.99 3.05 0.65
C GLN A 465 -25.47 3.48 2.02
N LEU A 466 -25.09 4.76 2.16
CA LEU A 466 -24.65 5.30 3.43
C LEU A 466 -25.82 5.45 4.40
N ILE A 467 -25.66 4.92 5.62
CA ILE A 467 -26.56 5.09 6.76
C ILE A 467 -25.77 5.76 7.89
N ASP A 468 -26.19 6.96 8.29
CA ASP A 468 -25.60 7.65 9.44
C ASP A 468 -26.23 7.14 10.74
N GLY A 469 -25.44 6.39 11.50
CA GLY A 469 -25.81 5.78 12.77
C GLY A 469 -25.26 6.51 13.99
N THR A 470 -24.65 7.68 13.82
CA THR A 470 -23.90 8.36 14.90
C THR A 470 -24.78 8.83 16.06
N ALA A 471 -26.06 9.13 15.78
CA ALA A 471 -27.00 9.64 16.78
C ALA A 471 -27.35 8.61 17.90
N GLY A 472 -27.38 7.32 17.57
CA GLY A 472 -27.75 6.24 18.51
C GLY A 472 -26.61 5.78 19.42
N GLY A 473 -25.41 6.36 19.26
CA GLY A 473 -24.22 5.93 20.00
C GLY A 473 -23.85 4.48 19.67
N ARG A 474 -23.84 3.60 20.67
CA ARG A 474 -23.48 2.18 20.50
C ARG A 474 -24.62 1.31 19.94
N PHE A 475 -25.86 1.82 19.93
CA PHE A 475 -27.02 1.08 19.48
C PHE A 475 -27.56 1.67 18.18
N CYS A 476 -28.06 0.79 17.32
CA CYS A 476 -28.71 1.16 16.07
C CYS A 476 -30.11 1.66 16.36
N GLU A 477 -30.40 2.89 15.93
CA GLU A 477 -31.74 3.49 15.92
C GLU A 477 -32.23 3.77 14.48
N ALA A 478 -31.46 3.38 13.46
CA ALA A 478 -31.75 3.66 12.06
C ALA A 478 -33.00 2.87 11.59
N PRO A 479 -34.11 3.55 11.22
CA PRO A 479 -35.35 2.89 10.80
C PRO A 479 -35.18 2.02 9.55
N GLU A 480 -34.26 2.39 8.67
CA GLU A 480 -33.93 1.66 7.43
C GLU A 480 -33.40 0.25 7.71
N ILE A 481 -32.70 0.07 8.84
CA ILE A 481 -32.17 -1.22 9.28
C ILE A 481 -33.21 -1.92 10.14
N LEU A 482 -33.65 -1.26 11.22
CA LEU A 482 -34.56 -1.86 12.19
C LEU A 482 -35.88 -2.30 11.56
N GLY A 483 -36.50 -1.46 10.74
CA GLY A 483 -37.78 -1.77 10.10
C GLY A 483 -37.73 -2.93 9.11
N SER A 484 -36.53 -3.33 8.65
CA SER A 484 -36.36 -4.49 7.78
C SER A 484 -36.20 -5.80 8.56
N ILE A 485 -35.79 -5.73 9.83
CA ILE A 485 -35.46 -6.90 10.68
C ILE A 485 -36.54 -7.15 11.73
N ASP A 486 -37.09 -6.11 12.35
CA ASP A 486 -38.19 -6.17 13.33
C ASP A 486 -39.50 -6.55 12.61
N ALA A 487 -39.68 -7.85 12.41
CA ALA A 487 -40.78 -8.43 11.67
C ALA A 487 -42.12 -8.35 12.41
N ASN A 488 -42.08 -8.26 13.74
CA ASN A 488 -43.27 -8.22 14.58
C ASN A 488 -43.69 -6.78 14.97
N HIS A 489 -42.82 -5.79 14.70
CA HIS A 489 -43.01 -4.36 14.93
C HIS A 489 -43.16 -3.97 16.42
N ASP A 490 -42.51 -4.69 17.33
CA ASP A 490 -42.49 -4.38 18.77
C ASP A 490 -41.36 -3.41 19.17
N GLY A 491 -40.53 -3.01 18.20
CA GLY A 491 -39.41 -2.09 18.38
C GLY A 491 -38.18 -2.75 18.99
N LYS A 492 -38.08 -4.08 18.97
CA LYS A 492 -36.94 -4.87 19.43
C LYS A 492 -36.31 -5.62 18.26
N VAL A 493 -35.08 -6.08 18.46
CA VAL A 493 -34.42 -6.99 17.52
C VAL A 493 -33.97 -8.21 18.29
N ALA A 494 -34.88 -9.19 18.40
CA ALA A 494 -34.56 -10.44 19.05
C ALA A 494 -33.57 -11.27 18.19
N ARG A 495 -32.83 -12.15 18.85
CA ARG A 495 -31.88 -13.06 18.21
C ARG A 495 -32.55 -13.93 17.14
N GLU A 496 -33.75 -14.42 17.42
CA GLU A 496 -34.53 -15.26 16.52
C GLU A 496 -34.95 -14.49 15.25
N GLU A 497 -35.39 -13.25 15.39
CA GLU A 497 -35.78 -12.39 14.26
C GLU A 497 -34.59 -12.11 13.36
N LEU A 498 -33.44 -11.75 13.96
CA LEU A 498 -32.22 -11.49 13.22
C LEU A 498 -31.73 -12.73 12.48
N THR A 499 -31.72 -13.89 13.14
CA THR A 499 -31.33 -15.17 12.53
C THR A 499 -32.29 -15.54 11.39
N GLN A 500 -33.59 -15.35 11.58
CA GLN A 500 -34.60 -15.65 10.56
C GLN A 500 -34.49 -14.70 9.36
N PHE A 501 -34.22 -13.41 9.59
CA PHE A 501 -33.99 -12.41 8.56
C PHE A 501 -32.86 -12.84 7.62
N PHE A 502 -31.69 -13.17 8.17
CA PHE A 502 -30.55 -13.61 7.37
C PHE A 502 -30.77 -14.96 6.68
N ALA A 503 -31.37 -15.94 7.39
CA ALA A 503 -31.69 -17.25 6.81
C ALA A 503 -32.72 -17.17 5.66
N SER A 504 -33.51 -16.10 5.58
CA SER A 504 -34.54 -15.89 4.56
C SER A 504 -34.08 -15.00 3.40
N TYR A 505 -32.77 -14.88 3.17
CA TYR A 505 -32.14 -13.98 2.17
C TYR A 505 -32.34 -12.49 2.44
N GLY A 506 -32.74 -12.09 3.65
CA GLY A 506 -32.84 -10.68 4.04
C GLY A 506 -31.51 -9.95 3.97
N GLY A 507 -30.39 -10.66 4.14
CA GLY A 507 -29.04 -10.10 4.08
C GLY A 507 -28.71 -9.32 2.81
N GLU A 508 -29.28 -9.70 1.66
CA GLU A 508 -29.04 -9.00 0.38
C GLU A 508 -29.42 -7.50 0.44
N THR A 509 -30.35 -7.10 1.31
CA THR A 509 -30.76 -5.70 1.47
C THR A 509 -29.75 -4.88 2.26
N VAL A 510 -28.96 -5.49 3.15
CA VAL A 510 -27.99 -4.81 4.02
C VAL A 510 -26.54 -4.95 3.53
N HIS A 511 -26.24 -5.91 2.64
CA HIS A 511 -24.88 -6.16 2.11
C HIS A 511 -24.21 -4.93 1.50
N ARG A 512 -24.99 -3.99 0.96
CA ARG A 512 -24.51 -2.77 0.30
C ARG A 512 -24.61 -1.53 1.17
N MET A 513 -25.11 -1.67 2.40
CA MET A 513 -25.11 -0.57 3.34
C MET A 513 -23.69 -0.30 3.82
N VAL A 514 -23.41 0.98 4.02
CA VAL A 514 -22.22 1.48 4.71
C VAL A 514 -22.71 2.23 5.92
N THR A 515 -22.35 1.78 7.12
CA THR A 515 -22.88 2.35 8.36
C THR A 515 -21.82 3.22 9.03
N LEU A 516 -22.14 4.48 9.30
CA LEU A 516 -21.26 5.40 10.04
C LEU A 516 -21.66 5.40 11.51
N HIS A 517 -20.85 4.81 12.39
CA HIS A 517 -21.10 4.80 13.83
C HIS A 517 -19.80 4.60 14.62
N VAL A 518 -19.90 4.68 15.94
CA VAL A 518 -18.78 4.34 16.83
C VAL A 518 -18.48 2.84 16.75
N SER A 519 -17.20 2.49 16.65
CA SER A 519 -16.76 1.10 16.67
C SER A 519 -17.04 0.44 18.03
N GLU A 520 -17.42 -0.83 18.00
CA GLU A 520 -17.63 -1.66 19.20
C GLU A 520 -16.31 -1.90 19.99
N TRP A 521 -15.15 -1.62 19.39
CA TRP A 521 -13.85 -1.93 19.98
C TRP A 521 -13.24 -0.78 20.81
N THR A 522 -13.94 0.34 20.92
CA THR A 522 -13.50 1.50 21.70
C THR A 522 -13.86 1.41 23.18
N PHE A 523 -13.05 2.07 24.00
CA PHE A 523 -13.37 2.29 25.41
C PHE A 523 -14.45 3.36 25.61
N GLU A 524 -14.42 4.39 24.76
CA GLU A 524 -15.37 5.51 24.80
C GLU A 524 -16.28 5.52 23.56
N PRO A 525 -17.56 5.90 23.69
CA PRO A 525 -18.28 6.21 24.93
C PRO A 525 -18.37 5.03 25.91
N ASN A 526 -18.34 5.30 27.22
CA ASN A 526 -18.33 4.26 28.25
C ASN A 526 -19.44 3.19 28.04
N TRP A 527 -19.03 1.92 28.02
CA TRP A 527 -19.93 0.77 27.81
C TRP A 527 -20.97 0.59 28.91
N GLY A 528 -20.60 0.79 30.18
CA GLY A 528 -21.52 0.66 31.31
C GLY A 528 -22.63 1.71 31.25
N ASP A 529 -22.29 2.95 30.89
CA ASP A 529 -23.27 4.01 30.68
C ASP A 529 -24.16 3.74 29.47
N ALA A 530 -23.58 3.32 28.34
CA ALA A 530 -24.34 2.97 27.15
C ALA A 530 -25.35 1.85 27.43
N LEU A 531 -24.97 0.80 28.14
CA LEU A 531 -25.84 -0.32 28.48
C LEU A 531 -26.96 0.03 29.48
N ARG A 532 -26.88 1.16 30.20
CA ARG A 532 -27.96 1.61 31.11
C ARG A 532 -29.11 2.29 30.38
N VAL A 533 -28.94 2.65 29.10
CA VAL A 533 -29.94 3.38 28.32
C VAL A 533 -31.05 2.46 27.79
N PRO A 534 -30.77 1.31 27.16
CA PRO A 534 -31.80 0.45 26.59
C PRO A 534 -32.73 -0.18 27.65
N LYS A 535 -33.96 -0.50 27.26
CA LYS A 535 -35.05 -0.86 28.19
C LYS A 535 -34.82 -2.20 28.90
N ASP A 536 -34.27 -3.17 28.21
CA ASP A 536 -33.94 -4.53 28.67
C ASP A 536 -32.94 -4.51 29.84
N PHE A 537 -31.96 -3.61 29.83
CA PHE A 537 -30.96 -3.50 30.90
C PHE A 537 -31.38 -2.65 32.10
N LYS A 538 -32.48 -1.89 32.03
CA LYS A 538 -32.97 -1.05 33.16
C LYS A 538 -33.36 -1.85 34.41
N THR A 539 -33.62 -3.14 34.25
CA THR A 539 -33.97 -4.03 35.37
C THR A 539 -32.75 -4.59 36.10
N MET A 540 -31.55 -4.49 35.51
CA MET A 540 -30.29 -4.90 36.12
C MET A 540 -29.73 -3.79 37.01
N LYS A 541 -29.04 -4.16 38.08
CA LYS A 541 -28.34 -3.19 38.93
C LYS A 541 -27.12 -2.65 38.16
N PRO A 542 -26.75 -1.37 38.34
CA PRO A 542 -25.55 -0.81 37.71
C PRO A 542 -24.28 -1.63 37.92
N ALA A 543 -24.10 -2.22 39.11
CA ALA A 543 -22.95 -3.07 39.42
C ALA A 543 -22.94 -4.42 38.67
N GLU A 544 -24.13 -4.95 38.33
CA GLU A 544 -24.25 -6.18 37.52
C GLU A 544 -23.88 -5.89 36.06
N ILE A 545 -24.28 -4.72 35.56
CA ILE A 545 -23.87 -4.22 34.23
C ILE A 545 -22.35 -4.02 34.20
N ASP A 546 -21.77 -3.35 35.19
CA ASP A 546 -20.32 -3.10 35.24
C ASP A 546 -19.52 -4.41 35.30
N ALA A 547 -19.98 -5.40 36.08
CA ALA A 547 -19.35 -6.72 36.13
C ALA A 547 -19.40 -7.44 34.77
N MET A 548 -20.56 -7.41 34.10
CA MET A 548 -20.72 -7.98 32.76
C MET A 548 -19.81 -7.28 31.73
N VAL A 549 -19.72 -5.94 31.75
CA VAL A 549 -18.82 -5.17 30.89
C VAL A 549 -17.36 -5.55 31.14
N ALA A 550 -16.95 -5.67 32.41
CA ALA A 550 -15.59 -6.04 32.77
C ALA A 550 -15.23 -7.47 32.32
N GLU A 551 -16.18 -8.40 32.38
CA GLU A 551 -15.97 -9.81 32.04
C GLU A 551 -16.06 -10.08 30.53
N GLN A 552 -17.06 -9.52 29.85
CA GLN A 552 -17.42 -9.89 28.47
C GLN A 552 -16.93 -8.89 27.43
N ILE A 553 -16.87 -7.59 27.75
CA ILE A 553 -16.60 -6.54 26.76
C ILE A 553 -15.16 -6.03 26.85
N THR A 554 -14.75 -5.62 28.06
CA THR A 554 -13.44 -5.00 28.31
C THR A 554 -12.25 -5.84 27.79
N PRO A 555 -12.26 -7.18 27.89
CA PRO A 555 -11.18 -8.00 27.32
C PRO A 555 -11.07 -7.93 25.80
N GLY A 556 -12.16 -7.60 25.10
CA GLY A 556 -12.22 -7.42 23.64
C GLY A 556 -11.69 -6.06 23.19
N LEU A 557 -11.87 -5.01 24.00
CA LEU A 557 -11.50 -3.63 23.65
C LEU A 557 -10.00 -3.49 23.37
N TRP A 558 -9.68 -2.70 22.36
CA TRP A 558 -8.30 -2.46 21.93
C TRP A 558 -8.06 -1.04 21.41
N TRP A 559 -9.10 -0.31 21.05
CA TRP A 559 -8.99 1.00 20.43
C TRP A 559 -8.93 2.10 21.50
N ASP A 560 -7.74 2.26 22.08
CA ASP A 560 -7.40 3.36 22.99
C ASP A 560 -6.75 4.54 22.24
N ALA A 561 -6.52 5.66 22.92
CA ALA A 561 -5.91 6.86 22.32
C ALA A 561 -4.50 6.62 21.75
N ARG A 562 -3.74 5.67 22.32
CA ARG A 562 -2.38 5.32 21.88
C ARG A 562 -2.45 4.52 20.58
N VAL A 563 -3.37 3.56 20.48
CA VAL A 563 -3.64 2.81 19.25
C VAL A 563 -4.19 3.73 18.18
N ALA A 564 -5.15 4.61 18.53
CA ALA A 564 -5.71 5.58 17.59
C ALA A 564 -4.61 6.43 16.93
N LYS A 565 -3.74 7.03 17.75
CA LYS A 565 -2.61 7.84 17.29
C LYS A 565 -1.63 7.04 16.42
N HIS A 566 -1.24 5.84 16.84
CA HIS A 566 -0.27 5.01 16.12
C HIS A 566 -0.81 4.51 14.78
N CYS A 567 -2.04 3.99 14.80
CA CYS A 567 -2.68 3.39 13.63
C CYS A 567 -3.19 4.43 12.63
N ARG A 568 -3.28 5.72 13.02
CA ARG A 568 -3.96 6.80 12.27
C ARG A 568 -5.47 6.56 12.18
N LEU A 569 -6.06 6.23 13.31
CA LEU A 569 -7.50 6.03 13.47
C LEU A 569 -8.10 7.21 14.24
N PRO A 570 -9.38 7.55 13.99
CA PRO A 570 -10.05 8.60 14.75
C PRO A 570 -10.15 8.20 16.24
N ALA A 571 -9.93 9.18 17.11
CA ALA A 571 -9.87 8.94 18.56
C ALA A 571 -11.24 8.70 19.20
N ASP A 572 -12.31 9.17 18.57
CA ASP A 572 -13.71 8.91 18.97
C ASP A 572 -14.23 7.56 18.46
N GLY A 573 -13.47 6.89 17.58
CA GLY A 573 -13.81 5.60 16.98
C GLY A 573 -14.98 5.63 16.01
N VAL A 574 -15.40 6.81 15.53
CA VAL A 574 -16.48 6.91 14.55
C VAL A 574 -15.90 6.67 13.14
N VAL A 575 -16.37 5.61 12.48
CA VAL A 575 -15.88 5.18 11.16
C VAL A 575 -16.99 4.62 10.29
N HIS A 576 -16.74 4.53 8.99
CA HIS A 576 -17.61 3.90 8.01
C HIS A 576 -17.33 2.40 7.99
N HIS A 577 -18.31 1.56 8.31
CA HIS A 577 -18.21 0.11 8.27
C HIS A 577 -18.83 -0.44 6.99
N TYR A 578 -18.17 -1.45 6.41
CA TYR A 578 -18.56 -2.09 5.16
C TYR A 578 -18.74 -3.59 5.39
N HIS A 579 -19.76 -4.19 4.76
CA HIS A 579 -19.87 -5.64 4.74
C HIS A 579 -18.61 -6.26 4.06
N PRO A 580 -17.79 -7.06 4.76
CA PRO A 580 -16.47 -7.48 4.25
C PRO A 580 -16.51 -8.26 2.94
N VAL A 581 -17.46 -9.19 2.80
CA VAL A 581 -17.62 -10.00 1.57
C VAL A 581 -17.99 -9.12 0.37
N THR A 582 -18.95 -8.19 0.55
CA THR A 582 -19.35 -7.23 -0.48
C THR A 582 -18.19 -6.34 -0.88
N PHE A 583 -17.42 -5.82 0.08
CA PHE A 583 -16.26 -4.98 -0.19
C PHE A 583 -15.21 -5.73 -1.04
N ILE A 584 -14.90 -6.97 -0.67
CA ILE A 584 -13.97 -7.83 -1.41
C ILE A 584 -14.45 -8.08 -2.84
N ALA A 585 -15.72 -8.48 -2.99
CA ALA A 585 -16.32 -8.76 -4.28
C ALA A 585 -16.37 -7.51 -5.17
N TRP A 586 -16.76 -6.36 -4.61
CA TRP A 586 -16.75 -5.07 -5.30
C TRP A 586 -15.38 -4.74 -5.86
N PHE A 587 -14.37 -4.65 -4.98
CA PHE A 587 -13.04 -4.18 -5.37
C PHE A 587 -12.48 -5.05 -6.49
N LYS A 588 -12.62 -6.37 -6.36
CA LYS A 588 -12.15 -7.30 -7.39
C LYS A 588 -12.95 -7.18 -8.68
N ASN A 589 -14.27 -7.00 -8.61
CA ASN A 589 -15.11 -6.84 -9.78
C ASN A 589 -14.78 -5.56 -10.57
N GLN A 590 -14.43 -4.46 -9.89
CA GLN A 590 -13.93 -3.24 -10.55
C GLN A 590 -12.69 -3.52 -11.41
N LEU A 591 -11.75 -4.34 -10.91
CA LEU A 591 -10.58 -4.76 -11.69
C LEU A 591 -10.95 -5.66 -12.87
N ILE A 592 -11.89 -6.59 -12.69
CA ILE A 592 -12.34 -7.51 -13.76
C ILE A 592 -13.03 -6.73 -14.88
N GLU A 593 -13.97 -5.85 -14.53
CA GLU A 593 -14.73 -5.05 -15.49
C GLU A 593 -13.83 -4.08 -16.24
N SER A 594 -12.90 -3.42 -15.55
CA SER A 594 -11.91 -2.53 -16.17
C SER A 594 -10.99 -3.31 -17.12
N ALA A 595 -10.47 -4.46 -16.73
CA ALA A 595 -9.65 -5.30 -17.61
C ALA A 595 -10.43 -5.80 -18.84
N ALA A 596 -11.70 -6.19 -18.67
CA ALA A 596 -12.57 -6.60 -19.76
C ALA A 596 -12.88 -5.42 -20.71
N GLN A 597 -13.06 -4.22 -20.18
CA GLN A 597 -13.24 -3.01 -20.97
C GLN A 597 -11.97 -2.64 -21.72
N ALA A 598 -10.81 -2.65 -21.07
CA ALA A 598 -9.51 -2.42 -21.69
C ALA A 598 -9.20 -3.43 -22.79
N ALA A 599 -9.61 -4.69 -22.65
CA ALA A 599 -9.48 -5.69 -23.71
C ALA A 599 -10.37 -5.38 -24.94
N LYS A 600 -11.50 -4.68 -24.76
CA LYS A 600 -12.43 -4.29 -25.84
C LYS A 600 -12.04 -2.95 -26.50
N THR A 601 -11.67 -1.95 -25.70
CA THR A 601 -11.41 -0.57 -26.14
C THR A 601 -9.94 -0.23 -26.26
N GLY A 602 -9.06 -1.06 -25.69
CA GLY A 602 -7.62 -0.87 -25.75
C GLY A 602 -7.17 -0.93 -27.19
N HIS A 603 -6.77 0.22 -27.73
CA HIS A 603 -6.01 0.25 -28.96
C HIS A 603 -4.72 -0.54 -28.70
N LYS A 604 -4.63 -1.76 -29.25
CA LYS A 604 -3.32 -2.39 -29.43
C LYS A 604 -2.46 -1.36 -30.16
N VAL A 605 -1.30 -1.06 -29.59
CA VAL A 605 -0.37 -0.11 -30.21
C VAL A 605 -0.08 -0.61 -31.63
N ASP A 606 -0.57 0.13 -32.64
CA ASP A 606 -0.37 -0.24 -34.04
C ASP A 606 1.05 0.14 -34.42
N GLU A 607 1.86 -0.84 -34.79
CA GLU A 607 3.25 -0.61 -35.21
C GLU A 607 3.34 0.39 -36.38
N ARG A 608 2.29 0.49 -37.21
CA ARG A 608 2.21 1.46 -38.31
C ARG A 608 2.02 2.90 -37.84
N GLU A 609 1.55 3.11 -36.61
CA GLU A 609 1.45 4.42 -35.97
C GLU A 609 2.75 4.87 -35.31
N VAL A 610 3.75 3.98 -35.18
CA VAL A 610 5.06 4.34 -34.62
C VAL A 610 5.68 5.47 -35.42
N ARG A 611 6.14 6.49 -34.69
CA ARG A 611 6.90 7.62 -35.22
C ARG A 611 8.18 7.77 -34.40
N GLU A 612 9.14 8.51 -34.96
CA GLU A 612 10.28 9.01 -34.21
C GLU A 612 9.78 9.82 -33.00
N VAL A 613 10.44 9.65 -31.84
CA VAL A 613 10.15 10.46 -30.65
C VAL A 613 10.21 11.95 -31.03
N PRO A 614 9.14 12.73 -30.83
CA PRO A 614 9.13 14.16 -31.18
C PRO A 614 10.25 14.90 -30.47
N LYS A 615 10.90 15.87 -31.13
CA LYS A 615 11.98 16.68 -30.53
C LYS A 615 11.56 17.47 -29.27
N SER A 616 10.25 17.66 -29.08
CA SER A 616 9.67 18.29 -27.88
C SER A 616 9.61 17.35 -26.67
N ILE A 617 9.90 16.06 -26.87
CA ILE A 617 9.92 15.03 -25.85
C ILE A 617 11.34 14.45 -25.84
N THR A 618 11.91 14.30 -24.66
CA THR A 618 13.31 13.91 -24.50
C THR A 618 13.39 12.75 -23.52
N ASP A 619 14.28 11.79 -23.75
CA ASP A 619 14.68 10.83 -22.71
C ASP A 619 15.67 11.49 -21.74
N ASP A 620 16.17 10.75 -20.77
CA ASP A 620 17.19 11.28 -19.87
C ASP A 620 18.51 11.52 -20.60
N PHE A 621 18.91 10.71 -21.59
CA PHE A 621 20.12 10.98 -22.37
C PHE A 621 20.05 12.28 -23.20
N GLY A 622 18.89 12.65 -23.73
CA GLY A 622 18.73 13.85 -24.55
C GLY A 622 18.65 15.17 -23.76
N ASP A 623 18.32 15.13 -22.45
CA ASP A 623 18.25 16.34 -21.60
C ASP A 623 19.64 16.79 -21.16
N LYS A 624 20.39 17.37 -22.09
CA LYS A 624 21.77 17.82 -21.88
C LYS A 624 21.91 18.93 -20.83
N ALA A 625 20.86 19.72 -20.62
CA ALA A 625 20.86 20.83 -19.68
C ALA A 625 20.36 20.43 -18.28
N GLY A 626 19.75 19.23 -18.15
CA GLY A 626 19.25 18.69 -16.89
C GLY A 626 18.05 19.45 -16.33
N THR A 627 17.38 20.29 -17.14
CA THR A 627 16.31 21.19 -16.69
C THR A 627 15.04 20.47 -16.26
N SER A 628 14.87 19.22 -16.67
CA SER A 628 13.75 18.37 -16.23
C SER A 628 14.01 17.60 -14.94
N MET A 629 15.28 17.55 -14.50
CA MET A 629 15.74 16.73 -13.37
C MET A 629 15.92 17.56 -12.09
N ARG A 630 16.02 18.89 -12.24
CA ARG A 630 16.26 19.86 -11.16
C ARG A 630 15.44 21.13 -11.40
N SER A 631 14.79 21.65 -10.36
CA SER A 631 14.16 22.99 -10.38
C SER A 631 14.92 24.01 -9.53
N ALA A 632 14.51 25.28 -9.63
CA ALA A 632 14.97 26.32 -8.71
C ALA A 632 14.57 26.03 -7.25
N ALA A 633 13.52 25.21 -7.04
CA ALA A 633 13.07 24.80 -5.71
C ALA A 633 14.02 23.84 -4.99
N ASP A 634 14.83 23.10 -5.75
CA ASP A 634 15.72 22.07 -5.23
C ASP A 634 17.01 22.60 -4.59
N VAL A 635 17.33 23.89 -4.79
CA VAL A 635 18.66 24.47 -4.54
C VAL A 635 18.75 25.51 -3.44
N ALA A 636 17.75 25.51 -2.55
CA ALA A 636 17.71 26.36 -1.36
C ALA A 636 17.54 27.86 -1.64
N GLU A 637 16.56 28.24 -2.45
CA GLU A 637 15.94 29.57 -2.35
C GLU A 637 14.42 29.58 -2.37
N ASP A 638 13.77 28.45 -2.64
CA ASP A 638 12.31 28.38 -2.66
C ASP A 638 11.70 28.54 -1.25
N PRO A 639 10.96 29.64 -1.02
CA PRO A 639 10.24 29.86 0.22
C PRO A 639 9.29 28.71 0.58
N CYS A 640 8.74 28.00 -0.42
CA CYS A 640 7.79 26.90 -0.25
C CYS A 640 8.38 25.71 0.53
N ASN A 641 9.68 25.41 0.34
CA ASN A 641 10.33 24.25 0.97
C ASN A 641 11.12 24.60 2.23
N LYS A 642 11.49 25.87 2.44
CA LYS A 642 12.35 26.30 3.56
C LYS A 642 11.74 26.06 4.95
N ASN A 643 10.41 26.09 5.06
CA ASN A 643 9.69 26.02 6.34
C ASN A 643 8.96 24.70 6.58
N LEU A 644 9.19 23.68 5.75
CA LEU A 644 8.52 22.40 5.90
C LEU A 644 9.02 21.65 7.13
N THR A 645 8.09 21.41 8.04
CA THR A 645 8.32 20.55 9.20
C THR A 645 8.33 19.08 8.79
N LEU A 646 8.98 18.24 9.59
CA LEU A 646 8.94 16.78 9.41
C LEU A 646 7.50 16.26 9.38
N GLU A 647 6.63 16.77 10.25
CA GLU A 647 5.22 16.37 10.31
C GLU A 647 4.49 16.67 8.99
N GLN A 648 4.65 17.89 8.45
CA GLN A 648 4.06 18.28 7.16
C GLN A 648 4.56 17.43 6.00
N MET A 649 5.84 17.02 6.01
CA MET A 649 6.35 16.14 4.97
C MET A 649 5.73 14.72 5.03
N VAL A 650 5.61 14.20 6.25
CA VAL A 650 5.02 12.87 6.49
C VAL A 650 3.54 12.85 6.09
N GLN A 651 2.77 13.86 6.49
CA GLN A 651 1.34 13.95 6.19
C GLN A 651 1.06 14.39 4.75
N GLY A 652 2.03 15.03 4.09
CA GLY A 652 1.77 15.84 2.90
C GLY A 652 1.18 17.19 3.31
N PHE A 653 1.50 18.24 2.56
CA PHE A 653 0.99 19.58 2.85
C PHE A 653 0.47 20.21 1.56
N ALA A 654 -0.56 21.05 1.70
CA ALA A 654 -0.91 22.00 0.65
C ALA A 654 0.02 23.21 0.81
N ALA A 655 0.55 23.73 -0.29
CA ALA A 655 1.42 24.89 -0.31
C ALA A 655 0.70 26.05 -1.06
N PRO A 656 -0.22 26.79 -0.41
CA PRO A 656 -1.06 27.78 -1.09
C PRO A 656 -0.25 28.89 -1.77
N GLU A 657 0.89 29.28 -1.19
CA GLU A 657 1.83 30.25 -1.74
C GLU A 657 2.52 29.81 -3.05
N CYS A 658 2.37 28.55 -3.45
CA CYS A 658 3.01 27.97 -4.64
C CYS A 658 2.02 27.79 -5.82
N ASN A 659 0.82 28.37 -5.74
CA ASN A 659 -0.21 28.36 -6.80
C ASN A 659 -0.12 29.56 -7.78
N GLN A 660 1.05 30.18 -7.97
CA GLN A 660 1.24 31.30 -8.90
C GLN A 660 2.07 30.92 -10.12
#